data_AF-A0A942FCZ8-F1
#
_entry.id   AF-A0A942FCZ8-F1
#
_cell.length_a   1.000
_cell.length_b   1.000
_cell.length_c   1.000
_cell.angle_alpha   90.00
_cell.angle_beta   90.00
_cell.angle_gamma   90.00
#
_symmetry.space_group_name_H-M   'P 1'
#
loop_
_entity.id
_entity.type
_entity.pdbx_description
1 polymer ?
#
loop_
_entity_poly.entity_id
_entity_poly.type
_entity_poly.pdbx_seq_one_letter_code
_entity_poly.pdbx_strand_id
1 'polypeptide(L)'
;MEYLDLAPATHASGTVRLPGSKSISNRFLLLAALAEGETAIRDLLISDDVERMLEALQALGIGWRRREGNDFLVRGAGGTFPVKQAELFLGNAGTAFRPLTAALALSGGHYRLSGVPRMHERPIGDLVDALRQLGADIRYLGNEGFPPLEIRPAAIRAGGRVTVRGEASSQFLTALLMALPLAGVEATVEVVGELISKPYIDITLKLMARFGVVVERDGWREFRIPAGMRYRSPGTVFVEGDASAASYFLTAGAIAGGPVRVEGVGQDSIQGDVRFAEALQAMGAQVSMGPNWIEARAPASGRLKAIELDCNHIPDAAMTLAVAALFAEGTTRLTNIASWRVKETDRIAAMATELRKLGATVEEGADTIAVSMLHSEPADAVSRGLTFVPNAAIDTYDDHRMAMCFSLACLGGVMVRINDPKCVSKTFPDYFDRFVSLLAPVIAIDGPSASGKGTVAAMVAEQLGFHYLDSGALYRLVALAALRAGLALDDGEALARIAETLPATFEGPRILLDGEDVGAAIRSETCSAGSSKVAAFPAVRSALFERQRAYRQAPGLVAEGRDMGSVVFPDARFKVFLTATAEARAERRHKQLIDKGMSANIDALLQDLRERDARDSARAVAPLQKCADAELLDTTAMTVDEAVAWVIERAGQRLPQAAAHSRDWEAPRA
;
A
#
# COMPACT_ATOMS: atom_id res chain seq x y z
N MET A 1 -15.75 -13.18 -0.69
CA MET A 1 -15.16 -11.91 -0.26
C MET A 1 -13.68 -12.01 -0.56
N GLU A 2 -13.12 -11.04 -1.27
CA GLU A 2 -11.72 -11.06 -1.69
C GLU A 2 -10.87 -10.45 -0.57
N TYR A 3 -9.67 -10.99 -0.34
CA TYR A 3 -8.77 -10.50 0.71
C TYR A 3 -7.31 -10.59 0.24
N LEU A 4 -6.44 -9.82 0.91
CA LEU A 4 -4.98 -9.90 0.76
C LEU A 4 -4.35 -10.09 2.14
N ASP A 5 -3.57 -11.15 2.29
CA ASP A 5 -2.77 -11.37 3.51
C ASP A 5 -1.37 -10.77 3.30
N LEU A 6 -1.09 -9.68 4.02
CA LEU A 6 0.23 -9.06 4.06
C LEU A 6 1.10 -9.80 5.06
N ALA A 7 2.24 -10.31 4.58
CA ALA A 7 3.18 -11.04 5.41
C ALA A 7 3.81 -10.12 6.47
N PRO A 8 4.13 -10.66 7.67
CA PRO A 8 4.97 -9.99 8.65
C PRO A 8 6.24 -9.43 8.01
N ALA A 9 6.56 -8.19 8.33
CA ALA A 9 7.82 -7.56 7.98
C ALA A 9 8.28 -6.67 9.13
N THR A 10 9.59 -6.42 9.22
CA THR A 10 10.17 -5.51 10.22
C THR A 10 11.07 -4.45 9.57
N HIS A 11 11.25 -4.52 8.26
CA HIS A 11 12.07 -3.61 7.49
C HIS A 11 11.40 -3.18 6.18
N ALA A 12 11.52 -1.88 5.86
CA ALA A 12 11.15 -1.31 4.58
C ALA A 12 12.24 -0.34 4.11
N SER A 13 12.71 -0.49 2.87
CA SER A 13 13.65 0.43 2.22
C SER A 13 13.51 0.43 0.71
N GLY A 14 13.96 1.51 0.06
CA GLY A 14 13.95 1.66 -1.39
C GLY A 14 13.30 2.95 -1.87
N THR A 15 12.95 2.99 -3.15
CA THR A 15 12.36 4.17 -3.80
C THR A 15 11.02 3.80 -4.44
N VAL A 16 10.01 4.65 -4.25
CA VAL A 16 8.69 4.54 -4.89
C VAL A 16 8.33 5.83 -5.59
N ARG A 17 7.90 5.75 -6.85
CA ARG A 17 7.32 6.88 -7.58
C ARG A 17 5.81 6.86 -7.44
N LEU A 18 5.24 7.97 -7.00
CA LEU A 18 3.80 8.11 -6.82
C LEU A 18 3.07 8.27 -8.16
N PRO A 19 1.85 7.75 -8.30
CA PRO A 19 0.96 8.14 -9.37
C PRO A 19 0.48 9.58 -9.14
N GLY A 20 -0.06 10.20 -10.19
CA GLY A 20 -0.59 11.56 -10.13
C GLY A 20 -1.69 11.72 -9.06
N SER A 21 -1.80 12.91 -8.48
CA SER A 21 -2.83 13.25 -7.51
C SER A 21 -4.22 13.21 -8.15
N LYS A 22 -5.15 12.45 -7.55
CA LYS A 22 -6.55 12.38 -8.00
C LYS A 22 -7.20 13.76 -8.00
N SER A 23 -6.95 14.51 -6.94
CA SER A 23 -7.52 15.84 -6.70
C SER A 23 -7.06 16.85 -7.75
N ILE A 24 -5.78 16.81 -8.13
CA ILE A 24 -5.21 17.67 -9.16
C ILE A 24 -5.68 17.23 -10.56
N SER A 25 -5.70 15.92 -10.82
CA SER A 25 -6.14 15.33 -12.09
C SER A 25 -7.56 15.79 -12.46
N ASN A 26 -8.53 15.61 -11.57
CA ASN A 26 -9.93 16.01 -11.84
C ASN A 26 -10.09 17.53 -12.00
N ARG A 27 -9.30 18.33 -11.25
CA ARG A 27 -9.31 19.80 -11.43
C ARG A 27 -8.74 20.21 -12.77
N PHE A 28 -7.60 19.65 -13.19
CA PHE A 28 -7.04 19.96 -14.51
C PHE A 28 -7.95 19.52 -15.64
N LEU A 29 -8.59 18.36 -15.55
CA LEU A 29 -9.56 17.91 -16.55
C LEU A 29 -10.70 18.91 -16.70
N LEU A 30 -11.30 19.35 -15.59
CA LEU A 30 -12.37 20.35 -15.65
C LEU A 30 -11.88 21.70 -16.15
N LEU A 31 -10.78 22.22 -15.63
CA LEU A 31 -10.22 23.52 -16.05
C LEU A 31 -9.84 23.51 -17.54
N ALA A 32 -9.21 22.44 -18.03
CA ALA A 32 -8.88 22.27 -19.43
C ALA A 32 -10.13 22.17 -20.32
N ALA A 33 -11.18 21.48 -19.85
CA ALA A 33 -12.46 21.42 -20.56
C ALA A 33 -13.15 22.80 -20.64
N LEU A 34 -13.03 23.63 -19.60
CA LEU A 34 -13.62 24.97 -19.56
C LEU A 34 -12.75 26.03 -20.27
N ALA A 35 -11.48 25.75 -20.53
CA ALA A 35 -10.55 26.73 -21.09
C ALA A 35 -10.74 27.00 -22.59
N GLU A 36 -10.23 28.13 -23.05
CA GLU A 36 -9.95 28.40 -24.46
C GLU A 36 -8.63 27.71 -24.87
N GLY A 37 -8.63 26.95 -25.97
CA GLY A 37 -7.46 26.29 -26.53
C GLY A 37 -7.31 24.80 -26.17
N GLU A 38 -6.17 24.21 -26.51
CA GLU A 38 -5.83 22.81 -26.18
C GLU A 38 -4.85 22.75 -25.02
N THR A 39 -5.07 21.85 -24.06
CA THR A 39 -4.18 21.62 -22.92
C THR A 39 -3.63 20.20 -22.93
N ALA A 40 -2.31 20.07 -22.92
CA ALA A 40 -1.61 18.81 -22.68
C ALA A 40 -1.43 18.61 -21.16
N ILE A 41 -2.06 17.59 -20.61
CA ILE A 41 -1.97 17.20 -19.20
C ILE A 41 -1.03 15.99 -19.11
N ARG A 42 0.09 16.14 -18.40
CA ARG A 42 1.12 15.10 -18.23
C ARG A 42 0.97 14.39 -16.89
N ASP A 43 1.32 13.10 -16.87
CA ASP A 43 1.25 12.22 -15.68
C ASP A 43 -0.15 12.18 -15.03
N LEU A 44 -1.23 12.23 -15.84
CA LEU A 44 -2.59 12.14 -15.34
C LEU A 44 -2.81 10.81 -14.60
N LEU A 45 -3.47 10.85 -13.44
CA LEU A 45 -3.82 9.63 -12.73
C LEU A 45 -4.75 8.74 -13.56
N ILE A 46 -4.45 7.46 -13.63
CA ILE A 46 -5.36 6.43 -14.16
C ILE A 46 -6.04 5.77 -12.96
N SER A 47 -7.30 6.09 -12.74
CA SER A 47 -8.13 5.51 -11.68
C SER A 47 -9.61 5.63 -12.02
N ASP A 48 -10.45 4.86 -11.32
CA ASP A 48 -11.90 4.85 -11.52
C ASP A 48 -12.51 6.26 -11.48
N ASP A 49 -12.12 7.09 -10.51
CA ASP A 49 -12.65 8.44 -10.35
C ASP A 49 -12.26 9.37 -11.52
N VAL A 50 -11.07 9.19 -12.10
CA VAL A 50 -10.61 10.00 -13.25
C VAL A 50 -11.24 9.50 -14.56
N GLU A 51 -11.44 8.20 -14.70
CA GLU A 51 -12.18 7.62 -15.82
C GLU A 51 -13.62 8.14 -15.88
N ARG A 52 -14.33 8.19 -14.74
CA ARG A 52 -15.68 8.79 -14.69
C ARG A 52 -15.69 10.27 -15.09
N MET A 53 -14.65 11.02 -14.74
CA MET A 53 -14.52 12.41 -15.18
C MET A 53 -14.32 12.51 -16.69
N LEU A 54 -13.45 11.69 -17.28
CA LEU A 54 -13.20 11.64 -18.72
C LEU A 54 -14.44 11.25 -19.52
N GLU A 55 -15.17 10.22 -19.07
CA GLU A 55 -16.45 9.78 -19.65
C GLU A 55 -17.49 10.91 -19.61
N ALA A 56 -17.63 11.60 -18.46
CA ALA A 56 -18.56 12.71 -18.32
C ALA A 56 -18.20 13.89 -19.24
N LEU A 57 -16.91 14.24 -19.33
CA LEU A 57 -16.45 15.28 -20.25
C LEU A 57 -16.72 14.89 -21.72
N GLN A 58 -16.52 13.63 -22.08
CA GLN A 58 -16.84 13.13 -23.41
C GLN A 58 -18.34 13.24 -23.72
N ALA A 59 -19.20 12.84 -22.78
CA ALA A 59 -20.66 12.98 -22.90
C ALA A 59 -21.12 14.45 -23.00
N LEU A 60 -20.34 15.37 -22.42
CA LEU A 60 -20.56 16.82 -22.54
C LEU A 60 -20.05 17.43 -23.86
N GLY A 61 -19.47 16.62 -24.74
CA GLY A 61 -18.94 17.04 -26.04
C GLY A 61 -17.52 17.57 -26.01
N ILE A 62 -16.77 17.33 -24.92
CA ILE A 62 -15.35 17.70 -24.83
C ILE A 62 -14.50 16.65 -25.52
N GLY A 63 -13.73 17.08 -26.51
CA GLY A 63 -12.77 16.21 -27.18
C GLY A 63 -11.51 16.03 -26.34
N TRP A 64 -11.16 14.79 -26.03
CA TRP A 64 -9.86 14.45 -25.45
C TRP A 64 -9.27 13.22 -26.12
N ARG A 65 -7.94 13.11 -26.09
CA ARG A 65 -7.22 11.92 -26.54
C ARG A 65 -6.07 11.59 -25.61
N ARG A 66 -5.87 10.31 -25.35
CA ARG A 66 -4.68 9.80 -24.66
C ARG A 66 -3.51 9.75 -25.66
N ARG A 67 -2.34 10.22 -25.24
CA ARG A 67 -1.05 10.08 -25.93
C ARG A 67 -0.31 8.88 -25.31
N GLU A 68 1.01 8.80 -25.50
CA GLU A 68 1.82 7.76 -24.86
C GLU A 68 1.75 7.86 -23.32
N GLY A 69 1.76 6.73 -22.64
CA GLY A 69 1.73 6.66 -21.17
C GLY A 69 0.47 7.29 -20.57
N ASN A 70 0.66 8.22 -19.64
CA ASN A 70 -0.41 8.86 -18.87
C ASN A 70 -0.66 10.32 -19.31
N ASP A 71 -0.32 10.63 -20.56
CA ASP A 71 -0.44 11.98 -21.09
C ASP A 71 -1.73 12.14 -21.88
N PHE A 72 -2.45 13.23 -21.64
CA PHE A 72 -3.74 13.51 -22.28
C PHE A 72 -3.71 14.87 -22.96
N LEU A 73 -4.39 14.98 -24.10
CA LEU A 73 -4.67 16.25 -24.74
C LEU A 73 -6.17 16.51 -24.66
N VAL A 74 -6.55 17.62 -24.03
CA VAL A 74 -7.95 18.05 -23.87
C VAL A 74 -8.18 19.32 -24.70
N ARG A 75 -9.21 19.31 -25.54
CA ARG A 75 -9.65 20.47 -26.31
C ARG A 75 -10.76 21.19 -25.54
N GLY A 76 -10.44 22.37 -25.02
CA GLY A 76 -11.37 23.15 -24.21
C GLY A 76 -12.50 23.78 -25.02
N ALA A 77 -13.63 24.02 -24.34
CA ALA A 77 -14.86 24.56 -24.92
C ALA A 77 -15.01 26.08 -24.80
N GLY A 78 -14.03 26.79 -24.20
CA GLY A 78 -14.12 28.24 -24.00
C GLY A 78 -15.26 28.68 -23.08
N GLY A 79 -15.54 27.87 -22.06
CA GLY A 79 -16.44 28.16 -20.95
C GLY A 79 -17.80 27.47 -21.00
N THR A 80 -18.31 27.11 -22.18
CA THR A 80 -19.67 26.57 -22.31
C THR A 80 -19.64 25.17 -22.92
N PHE A 81 -20.13 24.16 -22.18
CA PHE A 81 -20.18 22.79 -22.71
C PHE A 81 -21.03 22.70 -23.99
N PRO A 82 -20.53 22.05 -25.07
CA PRO A 82 -21.26 21.90 -26.33
C PRO A 82 -22.58 21.16 -26.20
N VAL A 83 -22.62 20.08 -25.41
CA VAL A 83 -23.85 19.30 -25.21
C VAL A 83 -24.68 19.92 -24.08
N LYS A 84 -25.94 20.23 -24.40
CA LYS A 84 -26.90 20.85 -23.47
C LYS A 84 -27.89 19.88 -22.85
N GLN A 85 -27.77 18.59 -23.14
CA GLN A 85 -28.59 17.56 -22.54
C GLN A 85 -27.78 16.27 -22.35
N ALA A 86 -27.58 15.84 -21.11
CA ALA A 86 -26.83 14.61 -20.81
C ALA A 86 -27.23 13.98 -19.48
N GLU A 87 -27.14 12.65 -19.42
CA GLU A 87 -27.18 11.88 -18.18
C GLU A 87 -25.76 11.40 -17.86
N LEU A 88 -25.25 11.75 -16.69
CA LEU A 88 -23.87 11.52 -16.27
C LEU A 88 -23.86 10.58 -15.07
N PHE A 89 -23.23 9.43 -15.22
CA PHE A 89 -22.94 8.50 -14.14
C PHE A 89 -21.51 8.69 -13.64
N LEU A 90 -21.35 9.09 -12.38
CA LEU A 90 -20.05 9.50 -11.81
C LEU A 90 -19.54 8.54 -10.73
N GLY A 91 -20.11 7.33 -10.63
CA GLY A 91 -19.69 6.33 -9.66
C GLY A 91 -19.71 6.86 -8.21
N ASN A 92 -18.62 6.67 -7.46
CA ASN A 92 -18.40 7.26 -6.13
C ASN A 92 -17.39 8.45 -6.17
N ALA A 93 -17.21 9.09 -7.33
CA ALA A 93 -16.19 10.10 -7.58
C ALA A 93 -16.59 11.50 -7.11
N GLY A 94 -16.50 11.75 -5.79
CA GLY A 94 -16.90 13.03 -5.19
C GLY A 94 -16.12 14.25 -5.71
N THR A 95 -14.85 14.05 -6.10
CA THR A 95 -13.97 15.09 -6.67
C THR A 95 -14.32 15.45 -8.11
N ALA A 96 -15.12 14.64 -8.80
CA ALA A 96 -15.70 14.95 -10.11
C ALA A 96 -17.15 15.47 -9.96
N PHE A 97 -17.96 14.79 -9.14
CA PHE A 97 -19.39 15.09 -8.94
C PHE A 97 -19.65 16.55 -8.54
N ARG A 98 -18.97 17.04 -7.51
CA ARG A 98 -19.22 18.39 -6.97
C ARG A 98 -18.80 19.49 -7.97
N PRO A 99 -17.56 19.49 -8.53
CA PRO A 99 -17.19 20.49 -9.53
C PRO A 99 -18.03 20.45 -10.81
N LEU A 100 -18.40 19.26 -11.30
CA LEU A 100 -19.30 19.15 -12.46
C LEU A 100 -20.70 19.69 -12.15
N THR A 101 -21.24 19.42 -10.96
CA THR A 101 -22.53 19.99 -10.54
C THR A 101 -22.53 21.51 -10.67
N ALA A 102 -21.50 22.18 -10.15
CA ALA A 102 -21.39 23.64 -10.21
C ALA A 102 -21.19 24.16 -11.64
N ALA A 103 -20.30 23.54 -12.42
CA ALA A 103 -20.06 23.95 -13.80
C ALA A 103 -21.31 23.79 -14.68
N LEU A 104 -22.04 22.68 -14.53
CA LEU A 104 -23.25 22.39 -15.28
C LEU A 104 -24.41 23.31 -14.90
N ALA A 105 -24.53 23.67 -13.62
CA ALA A 105 -25.52 24.64 -13.14
C ALA A 105 -25.38 26.01 -13.83
N LEU A 106 -24.15 26.39 -14.20
CA LEU A 106 -23.87 27.65 -14.90
C LEU A 106 -23.77 27.49 -16.44
N SER A 107 -24.02 26.28 -16.96
CA SER A 107 -23.87 25.98 -18.39
C SER A 107 -25.16 26.08 -19.20
N GLY A 108 -26.31 26.36 -18.58
CA GLY A 108 -27.58 26.59 -19.27
C GLY A 108 -28.17 25.36 -19.98
N GLY A 109 -27.83 24.16 -19.55
CA GLY A 109 -28.35 22.89 -20.11
C GLY A 109 -29.24 22.12 -19.13
N HIS A 110 -29.78 21.00 -19.60
CA HIS A 110 -30.56 20.04 -18.81
C HIS A 110 -29.73 18.78 -18.55
N TYR A 111 -29.31 18.57 -17.31
CA TYR A 111 -28.38 17.50 -16.96
C TYR A 111 -28.93 16.65 -15.81
N ARG A 112 -28.62 15.36 -15.83
CA ARG A 112 -28.86 14.46 -14.69
C ARG A 112 -27.55 13.87 -14.22
N LEU A 113 -27.27 13.96 -12.93
CA LEU A 113 -26.06 13.42 -12.32
C LEU A 113 -26.44 12.35 -11.31
N SER A 114 -25.83 11.18 -11.42
CA SER A 114 -26.07 10.04 -10.54
C SER A 114 -24.77 9.30 -10.22
N GLY A 115 -24.83 8.37 -9.27
CA GLY A 115 -23.70 7.53 -8.90
C GLY A 115 -24.16 6.18 -8.37
N VAL A 116 -23.24 5.46 -7.73
CA VAL A 116 -23.56 4.24 -6.98
C VAL A 116 -24.38 4.58 -5.73
N PRO A 117 -25.07 3.60 -5.08
CA PRO A 117 -25.88 3.87 -3.89
C PRO A 117 -25.16 4.70 -2.81
N ARG A 118 -23.88 4.41 -2.55
CA ARG A 118 -23.08 5.17 -1.60
C ARG A 118 -22.94 6.66 -1.95
N MET A 119 -22.92 7.02 -3.24
CA MET A 119 -22.90 8.44 -3.65
C MET A 119 -24.19 9.16 -3.23
N HIS A 120 -25.32 8.45 -3.18
CA HIS A 120 -26.63 9.00 -2.77
C HIS A 120 -26.75 9.21 -1.25
N GLU A 121 -25.71 8.84 -0.49
CA GLU A 121 -25.60 9.06 0.95
C GLU A 121 -24.56 10.14 1.28
N ARG A 122 -23.91 10.72 0.25
CA ARG A 122 -22.88 11.75 0.44
C ARG A 122 -23.49 13.15 0.31
N PRO A 123 -23.32 14.02 1.33
CA PRO A 123 -23.97 15.32 1.34
C PRO A 123 -23.45 16.21 0.20
N ILE A 124 -24.39 16.92 -0.43
CA ILE A 124 -24.15 17.97 -1.42
C ILE A 124 -25.02 19.22 -1.20
N GLY A 125 -25.91 19.20 -0.20
CA GLY A 125 -26.85 20.26 0.17
C GLY A 125 -26.27 21.66 0.11
N ASP A 126 -25.21 21.93 0.87
CA ASP A 126 -24.61 23.27 0.96
C ASP A 126 -24.13 23.81 -0.40
N LEU A 127 -23.66 22.95 -1.31
CA LEU A 127 -23.30 23.36 -2.67
C LEU A 127 -24.53 23.71 -3.50
N VAL A 128 -25.58 22.88 -3.43
CA VAL A 128 -26.83 23.13 -4.15
C VAL A 128 -27.49 24.40 -3.65
N ASP A 129 -27.50 24.66 -2.35
CA ASP A 129 -28.06 25.87 -1.77
C ASP A 129 -27.28 27.12 -2.20
N ALA A 130 -25.95 27.05 -2.23
CA ALA A 130 -25.12 28.12 -2.78
C ALA A 130 -25.41 28.38 -4.27
N LEU A 131 -25.55 27.34 -5.09
CA LEU A 131 -25.91 27.48 -6.51
C LEU A 131 -27.33 28.03 -6.71
N ARG A 132 -28.29 27.65 -5.85
CA ARG A 132 -29.66 28.20 -5.85
C ARG A 132 -29.70 29.68 -5.47
N GLN A 133 -28.81 30.16 -4.58
CA GLN A 133 -28.66 31.61 -4.29
C GLN A 133 -28.31 32.40 -5.57
N LEU A 134 -27.53 31.79 -6.48
CA LEU A 134 -27.17 32.35 -7.79
C LEU A 134 -28.28 32.19 -8.84
N GLY A 135 -29.40 31.55 -8.51
CA GLY A 135 -30.54 31.34 -9.41
C GLY A 135 -30.52 30.03 -10.21
N ALA A 136 -29.64 29.08 -9.88
CA ALA A 136 -29.66 27.77 -10.54
C ALA A 136 -30.93 26.95 -10.20
N ASP A 137 -31.51 26.27 -11.18
CA ASP A 137 -32.61 25.30 -10.99
C ASP A 137 -32.01 23.89 -10.85
N ILE A 138 -31.85 23.45 -9.61
CA ILE A 138 -31.34 22.13 -9.25
C ILE A 138 -32.38 21.42 -8.39
N ARG A 139 -32.71 20.18 -8.72
CA ARG A 139 -33.67 19.33 -8.00
C ARG A 139 -32.99 18.04 -7.53
N TYR A 140 -33.33 17.62 -6.32
CA TYR A 140 -33.00 16.28 -5.84
C TYR A 140 -33.98 15.28 -6.45
N LEU A 141 -33.46 14.17 -6.98
CA LEU A 141 -34.26 13.09 -7.54
C LEU A 141 -34.49 11.95 -6.53
N GLY A 142 -33.82 12.02 -5.38
CA GLY A 142 -33.96 11.09 -4.25
C GLY A 142 -34.15 11.86 -2.94
N ASN A 143 -33.23 11.66 -2.00
CA ASN A 143 -33.28 12.33 -0.69
C ASN A 143 -32.82 13.79 -0.79
N GLU A 144 -33.51 14.69 -0.09
CA GLU A 144 -33.14 16.11 -0.01
C GLU A 144 -31.72 16.26 0.54
N GLY A 145 -30.87 17.05 -0.12
CA GLY A 145 -29.48 17.28 0.29
C GLY A 145 -28.47 16.27 -0.26
N PHE A 146 -28.91 15.27 -1.02
CA PHE A 146 -28.07 14.17 -1.53
C PHE A 146 -28.32 13.90 -3.02
N PRO A 147 -27.31 13.41 -3.79
CA PRO A 147 -27.53 12.88 -5.13
C PRO A 147 -28.58 11.76 -5.16
N PRO A 148 -29.23 11.47 -6.31
CA PRO A 148 -28.99 12.04 -7.64
C PRO A 148 -29.63 13.42 -7.85
N LEU A 149 -29.10 14.19 -8.81
CA LEU A 149 -29.51 15.56 -9.11
C LEU A 149 -30.04 15.69 -10.54
N GLU A 150 -31.05 16.53 -10.72
CA GLU A 150 -31.46 17.09 -12.01
C GLU A 150 -31.17 18.59 -12.02
N ILE A 151 -30.44 19.05 -13.03
CA ILE A 151 -30.09 20.45 -13.28
C ILE A 151 -30.84 20.91 -14.51
N ARG A 152 -31.57 22.03 -14.45
CA ARG A 152 -32.35 22.57 -15.57
C ARG A 152 -31.77 23.92 -16.03
N PRO A 153 -32.05 24.34 -17.28
CA PRO A 153 -31.69 25.66 -17.74
C PRO A 153 -32.32 26.73 -16.84
N ALA A 154 -31.52 27.68 -16.36
CA ALA A 154 -31.96 28.75 -15.48
C ALA A 154 -31.25 30.07 -15.82
N ALA A 155 -31.90 31.19 -15.50
CA ALA A 155 -31.31 32.52 -15.61
C ALA A 155 -30.44 32.79 -14.38
N ILE A 156 -29.12 32.69 -14.54
CA ILE A 156 -28.17 32.94 -13.47
C ILE A 156 -28.14 34.43 -13.14
N ARG A 157 -28.21 34.75 -11.85
CA ARG A 157 -28.07 36.12 -11.33
C ARG A 157 -26.62 36.55 -11.44
N ALA A 158 -26.33 37.38 -12.44
CA ALA A 158 -25.03 37.99 -12.64
C ALA A 158 -24.70 38.97 -11.48
N GLY A 159 -23.48 38.94 -10.93
CA GLY A 159 -22.98 39.97 -10.00
C GLY A 159 -23.23 39.72 -8.50
N GLY A 160 -23.46 38.47 -8.08
CA GLY A 160 -23.94 38.16 -6.73
C GLY A 160 -22.85 37.81 -5.71
N ARG A 161 -23.13 38.13 -4.44
CA ARG A 161 -22.49 37.49 -3.28
C ARG A 161 -23.22 36.19 -2.97
N VAL A 162 -22.48 35.09 -2.83
CA VAL A 162 -22.98 33.78 -2.44
C VAL A 162 -22.31 33.35 -1.15
N THR A 163 -23.08 32.71 -0.26
CA THR A 163 -22.55 32.18 1.01
C THR A 163 -22.41 30.67 0.93
N VAL A 164 -21.36 30.13 1.53
CA VAL A 164 -21.13 28.68 1.68
C VAL A 164 -20.58 28.38 3.08
N ARG A 165 -20.99 27.25 3.67
CA ARG A 165 -20.49 26.83 4.99
C ARG A 165 -19.05 26.33 4.90
N GLY A 166 -18.16 26.90 5.70
CA GLY A 166 -16.74 26.59 5.71
C GLY A 166 -16.38 25.24 6.34
N GLU A 167 -17.19 24.77 7.29
CA GLU A 167 -16.94 23.57 8.11
C GLU A 167 -17.42 22.26 7.46
N ALA A 168 -18.24 22.35 6.40
CA ALA A 168 -18.89 21.20 5.80
C ALA A 168 -17.97 20.41 4.85
N SER A 169 -17.40 21.09 3.84
CA SER A 169 -16.50 20.46 2.87
C SER A 169 -15.74 21.48 2.02
N SER A 170 -14.43 21.31 1.88
CA SER A 170 -13.63 22.10 0.92
C SER A 170 -14.07 21.89 -0.53
N GLN A 171 -14.69 20.75 -0.86
CA GLN A 171 -15.10 20.45 -2.23
C GLN A 171 -16.25 21.36 -2.71
N PHE A 172 -17.07 21.89 -1.80
CA PHE A 172 -18.16 22.81 -2.16
C PHE A 172 -17.60 24.17 -2.58
N LEU A 173 -16.72 24.75 -1.76
CA LEU A 173 -16.04 26.00 -2.10
C LEU A 173 -15.17 25.83 -3.36
N THR A 174 -14.41 24.74 -3.49
CA THR A 174 -13.67 24.42 -4.72
C THR A 174 -14.59 24.43 -5.95
N ALA A 175 -15.74 23.75 -5.88
CA ALA A 175 -16.67 23.65 -7.00
C ALA A 175 -17.22 25.02 -7.41
N LEU A 176 -17.61 25.85 -6.44
CA LEU A 176 -18.07 27.23 -6.69
C LEU A 176 -16.97 28.06 -7.33
N LEU A 177 -15.77 28.09 -6.75
CA LEU A 177 -14.65 28.90 -7.26
C LEU A 177 -14.30 28.54 -8.71
N MET A 178 -14.30 27.26 -9.05
CA MET A 178 -14.00 26.80 -10.42
C MET A 178 -15.11 27.13 -11.42
N ALA A 179 -16.36 27.23 -10.98
CA ALA A 179 -17.51 27.45 -11.85
C ALA A 179 -17.83 28.93 -12.05
N LEU A 180 -17.65 29.77 -11.03
CA LEU A 180 -18.04 31.18 -11.06
C LEU A 180 -17.46 32.02 -12.22
N PRO A 181 -16.22 31.79 -12.71
CA PRO A 181 -15.72 32.49 -13.90
C PRO A 181 -16.62 32.31 -15.15
N LEU A 182 -17.40 31.23 -15.21
CA LEU A 182 -18.33 30.97 -16.32
C LEU A 182 -19.50 31.97 -16.37
N ALA A 183 -19.82 32.63 -15.26
CA ALA A 183 -20.84 33.67 -15.23
C ALA A 183 -20.40 34.94 -15.98
N GLY A 184 -19.10 35.12 -16.24
CA GLY A 184 -18.55 36.25 -16.99
C GLY A 184 -18.60 37.61 -16.28
N VAL A 185 -19.09 37.64 -15.05
CA VAL A 185 -19.28 38.84 -14.23
C VAL A 185 -18.59 38.67 -12.88
N GLU A 186 -18.45 39.76 -12.15
CA GLU A 186 -17.88 39.70 -10.81
C GLU A 186 -18.73 38.81 -9.89
N ALA A 187 -18.08 37.99 -9.06
CA ALA A 187 -18.75 37.15 -8.08
C ALA A 187 -17.92 37.07 -6.79
N THR A 188 -18.61 37.04 -5.66
CA THR A 188 -17.98 36.96 -4.34
C THR A 188 -18.53 35.77 -3.56
N VAL A 189 -17.65 34.90 -3.07
CA VAL A 189 -18.00 33.79 -2.18
C VAL A 189 -17.61 34.16 -0.75
N GLU A 190 -18.59 34.24 0.13
CA GLU A 190 -18.41 34.43 1.56
C GLU A 190 -18.47 33.07 2.29
N VAL A 191 -17.47 32.80 3.12
CA VAL A 191 -17.39 31.58 3.93
C VAL A 191 -17.97 31.83 5.31
N VAL A 192 -19.04 31.09 5.62
CA VAL A 192 -19.71 31.12 6.92
C VAL A 192 -19.06 30.11 7.85
N GLY A 193 -18.63 30.55 9.04
CA GLY A 193 -17.95 29.69 10.02
C GLY A 193 -16.46 29.50 9.74
N GLU A 194 -15.86 28.49 10.37
CA GLU A 194 -14.44 28.18 10.16
C GLU A 194 -14.23 27.36 8.88
N LEU A 195 -13.33 27.82 8.01
CA LEU A 195 -12.96 27.08 6.82
C LEU A 195 -12.04 25.90 7.18
N ILE A 196 -12.52 24.69 6.97
CA ILE A 196 -11.68 23.48 7.07
C ILE A 196 -10.96 23.19 5.76
N SER A 197 -9.90 22.37 5.82
CA SER A 197 -9.25 21.82 4.62
C SER A 197 -8.72 22.92 3.67
N LYS A 198 -8.26 24.04 4.24
CA LYS A 198 -7.66 25.20 3.54
C LYS A 198 -6.66 24.80 2.43
N PRO A 199 -5.80 23.78 2.59
CA PRO A 199 -4.86 23.39 1.52
C PRO A 199 -5.53 22.95 0.22
N TYR A 200 -6.70 22.33 0.26
CA TYR A 200 -7.42 21.93 -0.96
C TYR A 200 -7.99 23.14 -1.72
N ILE A 201 -8.33 24.20 -1.00
CA ILE A 201 -8.73 25.47 -1.59
C ILE A 201 -7.51 26.14 -2.22
N ASP A 202 -6.38 26.18 -1.52
CA ASP A 202 -5.12 26.74 -2.03
C ASP A 202 -4.66 26.07 -3.34
N ILE A 203 -4.71 24.73 -3.42
CA ILE A 203 -4.49 23.99 -4.68
C ILE A 203 -5.42 24.53 -5.76
N THR A 204 -6.71 24.66 -5.47
CA THR A 204 -7.71 25.14 -6.44
C THR A 204 -7.35 26.53 -6.96
N LEU A 205 -7.01 27.46 -6.08
CA LEU A 205 -6.61 28.83 -6.45
C LEU A 205 -5.37 28.84 -7.35
N LYS A 206 -4.33 28.09 -6.97
CA LYS A 206 -3.09 27.97 -7.76
C LYS A 206 -3.35 27.37 -9.14
N LEU A 207 -4.20 26.35 -9.23
CA LEU A 207 -4.56 25.74 -10.50
C LEU A 207 -5.40 26.69 -11.37
N MET A 208 -6.36 27.41 -10.79
CA MET A 208 -7.14 28.42 -11.53
C MET A 208 -6.23 29.53 -12.09
N ALA A 209 -5.27 30.01 -11.29
CA ALA A 209 -4.31 31.02 -11.71
C ALA A 209 -3.44 30.55 -12.89
N ARG A 210 -3.04 29.26 -12.91
CA ARG A 210 -2.34 28.66 -14.06
C ARG A 210 -3.17 28.69 -15.35
N PHE A 211 -4.49 28.68 -15.26
CA PHE A 211 -5.40 28.83 -16.40
C PHE A 211 -5.85 30.29 -16.61
N GLY A 212 -5.16 31.27 -16.02
CA GLY A 212 -5.41 32.69 -16.24
C GLY A 212 -6.54 33.32 -15.41
N VAL A 213 -7.10 32.59 -14.44
CA VAL A 213 -8.12 33.13 -13.53
C VAL A 213 -7.53 33.35 -12.14
N VAL A 214 -7.37 34.60 -11.77
CA VAL A 214 -6.89 35.00 -10.44
C VAL A 214 -8.07 35.32 -9.54
N VAL A 215 -8.10 34.71 -8.36
CA VAL A 215 -9.12 34.96 -7.34
C VAL A 215 -8.49 35.84 -6.26
N GLU A 216 -9.09 36.99 -6.01
CA GLU A 216 -8.75 37.87 -4.89
C GLU A 216 -9.34 37.29 -3.61
N ARG A 217 -8.68 37.47 -2.46
CA ARG A 217 -9.21 36.95 -1.19
C ARG A 217 -8.94 37.90 -0.03
N ASP A 218 -9.91 37.97 0.89
CA ASP A 218 -9.71 38.49 2.23
C ASP A 218 -9.56 37.32 3.21
N GLY A 219 -8.30 37.00 3.52
CA GLY A 219 -7.93 35.85 4.33
C GLY A 219 -8.51 34.54 3.77
N TRP A 220 -9.37 33.90 4.57
CA TRP A 220 -10.12 32.69 4.21
C TRP A 220 -11.64 32.90 4.32
N ARG A 221 -12.07 34.16 4.46
CA ARG A 221 -13.47 34.53 4.71
C ARG A 221 -14.19 34.94 3.43
N GLU A 222 -13.49 35.60 2.51
CA GLU A 222 -14.09 36.09 1.28
C GLU A 222 -13.18 35.79 0.08
N PHE A 223 -13.77 35.34 -1.02
CA PHE A 223 -13.11 35.06 -2.30
C PHE A 223 -13.83 35.81 -3.42
N ARG A 224 -13.12 36.69 -4.11
CA ARG A 224 -13.67 37.53 -5.17
C ARG A 224 -13.08 37.15 -6.52
N ILE A 225 -13.95 36.87 -7.47
CA ILE A 225 -13.61 36.58 -8.87
C ILE A 225 -13.93 37.85 -9.67
N PRO A 226 -12.92 38.57 -10.21
CA PRO A 226 -13.17 39.77 -11.01
C PRO A 226 -13.97 39.48 -12.29
N ALA A 227 -14.71 40.48 -12.77
CA ALA A 227 -15.46 40.38 -14.02
C ALA A 227 -14.56 40.11 -15.23
N GLY A 228 -15.10 39.41 -16.24
CA GLY A 228 -14.40 39.15 -17.50
C GLY A 228 -13.28 38.10 -17.45
N MET A 229 -13.05 37.47 -16.29
CA MET A 229 -12.10 36.36 -16.17
C MET A 229 -12.56 35.15 -16.99
N ARG A 230 -11.64 34.58 -17.76
CA ARG A 230 -11.87 33.40 -18.59
C ARG A 230 -10.69 32.45 -18.48
N TYR A 231 -10.98 31.15 -18.46
CA TYR A 231 -9.92 30.16 -18.50
C TYR A 231 -9.27 30.11 -19.87
N ARG A 232 -7.93 30.12 -19.89
CA ARG A 232 -7.11 29.96 -21.09
C ARG A 232 -6.13 28.81 -20.87
N SER A 233 -5.94 27.99 -21.90
CA SER A 233 -4.99 26.89 -21.81
C SER A 233 -3.58 27.43 -21.58
N PRO A 234 -2.83 26.92 -20.59
CA PRO A 234 -1.41 27.21 -20.42
C PRO A 234 -0.52 26.42 -21.40
N GLY A 235 -1.12 25.71 -22.36
CA GLY A 235 -0.40 24.77 -23.23
C GLY A 235 -0.18 23.44 -22.54
N THR A 236 0.78 23.35 -21.61
CA THR A 236 1.12 22.09 -20.91
C THR A 236 1.04 22.25 -19.39
N VAL A 237 0.49 21.24 -18.71
CA VAL A 237 0.49 21.12 -17.25
C VAL A 237 0.96 19.73 -16.82
N PHE A 238 1.54 19.64 -15.63
CA PHE A 238 2.02 18.39 -15.03
C PHE A 238 1.24 18.12 -13.75
N VAL A 239 0.74 16.90 -13.61
CA VAL A 239 0.09 16.43 -12.38
C VAL A 239 1.17 15.96 -11.41
N GLU A 240 1.24 16.60 -10.24
CA GLU A 240 2.12 16.16 -9.15
C GLU A 240 1.67 14.80 -8.61
N GLY A 241 2.61 14.03 -8.06
CA GLY A 241 2.31 12.80 -7.33
C GLY A 241 1.42 13.07 -6.12
N ASP A 242 0.63 12.08 -5.70
CA ASP A 242 -0.34 12.26 -4.62
C ASP A 242 0.32 12.41 -3.23
N ALA A 243 0.29 13.63 -2.66
CA ALA A 243 0.92 13.93 -1.38
C ALA A 243 0.26 13.17 -0.20
N SER A 244 -1.04 12.87 -0.27
CA SER A 244 -1.66 12.00 0.73
C SER A 244 -1.09 10.59 0.64
N ALA A 245 -0.92 10.05 -0.57
CA ALA A 245 -0.38 8.71 -0.77
C ALA A 245 1.09 8.57 -0.36
N ALA A 246 1.86 9.67 -0.44
CA ALA A 246 3.21 9.75 0.08
C ALA A 246 3.30 9.34 1.56
N SER A 247 2.28 9.70 2.35
CA SER A 247 2.26 9.46 3.80
C SER A 247 2.49 7.99 4.15
N TYR A 248 1.89 7.05 3.42
CA TYR A 248 2.00 5.62 3.71
C TYR A 248 3.45 5.14 3.61
N PHE A 249 4.14 5.52 2.53
CA PHE A 249 5.51 5.10 2.28
C PHE A 249 6.53 5.82 3.18
N LEU A 250 6.29 7.11 3.47
CA LEU A 250 7.11 7.84 4.44
C LEU A 250 6.98 7.22 5.83
N THR A 251 5.77 6.85 6.25
CA THR A 251 5.56 6.12 7.51
C THR A 251 6.25 4.77 7.48
N ALA A 252 6.17 4.01 6.38
CA ALA A 252 6.89 2.73 6.25
C ALA A 252 8.40 2.90 6.52
N GLY A 253 9.04 3.92 5.94
CA GLY A 253 10.44 4.23 6.22
C GLY A 253 10.70 4.65 7.67
N ALA A 254 9.76 5.38 8.29
CA ALA A 254 9.85 5.85 9.67
C ALA A 254 9.64 4.74 10.73
N ILE A 255 8.83 3.72 10.44
CA ILE A 255 8.51 2.64 11.40
C ILE A 255 9.28 1.34 11.15
N ALA A 256 9.90 1.17 9.98
CA ALA A 256 10.55 -0.09 9.58
C ALA A 256 12.01 0.12 9.13
N GLY A 257 12.76 0.95 9.85
CA GLY A 257 14.21 1.13 9.66
C GLY A 257 14.60 2.11 8.54
N GLY A 258 13.99 2.03 7.36
CA GLY A 258 14.30 2.94 6.24
C GLY A 258 15.68 2.73 5.60
N PRO A 259 16.05 3.55 4.60
CA PRO A 259 15.33 4.72 4.12
C PRO A 259 14.29 4.34 3.06
N VAL A 260 13.15 5.01 3.07
CA VAL A 260 12.17 4.96 1.97
C VAL A 260 12.09 6.33 1.33
N ARG A 261 12.43 6.41 0.04
CA ARG A 261 12.30 7.61 -0.79
C ARG A 261 11.03 7.56 -1.62
N VAL A 262 10.29 8.66 -1.59
CA VAL A 262 9.05 8.85 -2.34
C VAL A 262 9.28 9.94 -3.37
N GLU A 263 9.10 9.61 -4.65
CA GLU A 263 9.28 10.52 -5.79
C GLU A 263 7.94 10.97 -6.37
N GLY A 264 7.93 12.18 -6.95
CA GLY A 264 6.73 12.80 -7.54
C GLY A 264 6.09 13.85 -6.62
N VAL A 265 6.61 14.03 -5.41
CA VAL A 265 6.21 15.06 -4.46
C VAL A 265 7.43 15.48 -3.65
N GLY A 266 7.57 16.77 -3.34
CA GLY A 266 8.72 17.32 -2.62
C GLY A 266 8.47 18.74 -2.13
N GLN A 267 9.54 19.49 -1.87
CA GLN A 267 9.49 20.83 -1.28
C GLN A 267 8.71 21.85 -2.14
N ASP A 268 8.64 21.63 -3.46
CA ASP A 268 8.01 22.53 -4.41
C ASP A 268 6.53 22.19 -4.66
N SER A 269 5.99 21.17 -3.99
CA SER A 269 4.60 20.73 -4.17
C SER A 269 3.62 21.80 -3.72
N ILE A 270 2.52 21.94 -4.49
CA ILE A 270 1.40 22.81 -4.09
C ILE A 270 0.46 22.15 -3.09
N GLN A 271 0.63 20.86 -2.79
CA GLN A 271 -0.26 20.08 -1.95
C GLN A 271 0.10 20.25 -0.47
N GLY A 272 -0.87 20.61 0.38
CA GLY A 272 -0.59 20.81 1.81
C GLY A 272 -0.21 19.54 2.57
N ASP A 273 -0.60 18.37 2.06
CA ASP A 273 -0.31 17.08 2.68
C ASP A 273 1.19 16.75 2.75
N VAL A 274 2.06 17.49 2.03
CA VAL A 274 3.52 17.39 2.21
C VAL A 274 3.97 17.71 3.65
N ARG A 275 3.17 18.49 4.39
CA ARG A 275 3.40 18.80 5.80
C ARG A 275 3.25 17.58 6.72
N PHE A 276 2.77 16.45 6.20
CA PHE A 276 2.84 15.17 6.91
C PHE A 276 4.28 14.80 7.30
N ALA A 277 5.27 15.18 6.48
CA ALA A 277 6.68 15.01 6.82
C ALA A 277 7.08 15.77 8.11
N GLU A 278 6.54 16.97 8.35
CA GLU A 278 6.76 17.73 9.59
C GLU A 278 6.21 16.96 10.80
N ALA A 279 5.03 16.35 10.66
CA ALA A 279 4.43 15.54 11.72
C ALA A 279 5.26 14.29 12.02
N LEU A 280 5.76 13.58 11.00
CA LEU A 280 6.68 12.45 11.19
C LEU A 280 7.99 12.87 11.85
N GLN A 281 8.56 14.02 11.48
CA GLN A 281 9.73 14.57 12.16
C GLN A 281 9.45 14.88 13.63
N ALA A 282 8.26 15.42 13.96
CA ALA A 282 7.84 15.65 15.34
C ALA A 282 7.70 14.34 16.14
N MET A 283 7.33 13.23 15.48
CA MET A 283 7.37 11.88 16.05
C MET A 283 8.80 11.31 16.17
N GLY A 284 9.83 12.03 15.68
CA GLY A 284 11.25 11.66 15.77
C GLY A 284 11.84 11.05 14.51
N ALA A 285 11.07 10.85 13.44
CA ALA A 285 11.60 10.31 12.19
C ALA A 285 12.66 11.22 11.57
N GLN A 286 13.66 10.62 10.93
CA GLN A 286 14.64 11.36 10.14
C GLN A 286 14.05 11.57 8.75
N VAL A 287 13.83 12.83 8.37
CA VAL A 287 13.24 13.18 7.07
C VAL A 287 14.15 14.14 6.32
N SER A 288 14.36 13.86 5.04
CA SER A 288 14.99 14.77 4.08
C SER A 288 14.08 14.97 2.88
N MET A 289 14.22 16.10 2.20
CA MET A 289 13.33 16.46 1.10
C MET A 289 14.12 17.24 0.04
N GLY A 290 13.81 16.97 -1.22
CA GLY A 290 14.28 17.75 -2.37
C GLY A 290 13.11 18.33 -3.17
N PRO A 291 13.38 18.89 -4.37
CA PRO A 291 12.37 19.50 -5.25
C PRO A 291 11.13 18.61 -5.50
N ASN A 292 11.38 17.33 -5.81
CA ASN A 292 10.36 16.38 -6.26
C ASN A 292 10.46 15.00 -5.56
N TRP A 293 11.07 14.96 -4.38
CA TRP A 293 11.13 13.74 -3.57
C TRP A 293 11.15 14.05 -2.07
N ILE A 294 10.66 13.11 -1.27
CA ILE A 294 10.75 13.11 0.21
C ILE A 294 11.28 11.75 0.64
N GLU A 295 12.21 11.70 1.60
CA GLU A 295 12.77 10.45 2.13
C GLU A 295 12.63 10.40 3.65
N ALA A 296 12.16 9.27 4.17
CA ALA A 296 12.00 9.05 5.61
C ALA A 296 12.75 7.80 6.08
N ARG A 297 13.29 7.90 7.30
CA ARG A 297 13.98 6.83 8.01
C ARG A 297 13.56 6.82 9.48
N ALA A 298 13.62 5.64 10.10
CA ALA A 298 13.39 5.47 11.52
C ALA A 298 14.29 6.38 12.39
N PRO A 299 13.81 6.81 13.57
CA PRO A 299 14.60 7.53 14.55
C PRO A 299 15.80 6.70 15.01
N ALA A 300 16.88 7.38 15.43
CA ALA A 300 18.03 6.71 16.03
C ALA A 300 17.68 5.93 17.32
N SER A 301 16.62 6.34 18.03
CA SER A 301 16.08 5.61 19.19
C SER A 301 15.38 4.29 18.83
N GLY A 302 15.14 4.02 17.54
CA GLY A 302 14.44 2.83 17.07
C GLY A 302 12.92 2.85 17.22
N ARG A 303 12.35 3.85 17.92
CA ARG A 303 10.90 4.01 18.14
C ARG A 303 10.45 5.46 17.93
N LEU A 304 9.25 5.62 17.37
CA LEU A 304 8.60 6.94 17.27
C LEU A 304 8.14 7.41 18.65
N LYS A 305 7.89 8.71 18.77
CA LYS A 305 7.28 9.36 19.94
C LYS A 305 5.87 9.81 19.61
N ALA A 306 4.97 9.69 20.58
CA ALA A 306 3.63 10.19 20.44
C ALA A 306 3.60 11.72 20.31
N ILE A 307 2.58 12.23 19.60
CA ILE A 307 2.36 13.66 19.38
C ILE A 307 0.91 14.06 19.65
N GLU A 308 0.67 15.33 19.93
CA GLU A 308 -0.67 15.94 19.86
C GLU A 308 -0.70 16.91 18.69
N LEU A 309 -1.65 16.75 17.76
CA LEU A 309 -1.66 17.50 16.50
C LEU A 309 -3.07 17.91 16.05
N ASP A 310 -3.23 19.21 15.76
CA ASP A 310 -4.34 19.72 14.94
C ASP A 310 -4.11 19.32 13.48
N CYS A 311 -5.02 18.52 12.94
CA CYS A 311 -4.89 17.90 11.63
C CYS A 311 -5.58 18.67 10.49
N ASN A 312 -6.08 19.90 10.70
CA ASN A 312 -6.79 20.68 9.68
C ASN A 312 -5.96 20.94 8.41
N HIS A 313 -4.63 20.96 8.55
CA HIS A 313 -3.70 21.18 7.44
C HIS A 313 -3.34 19.90 6.67
N ILE A 314 -3.60 18.71 7.22
CA ILE A 314 -3.28 17.42 6.59
C ILE A 314 -4.40 16.39 6.84
N PRO A 315 -5.68 16.77 6.68
CA PRO A 315 -6.79 15.99 7.23
C PRO A 315 -6.83 14.58 6.62
N ASP A 316 -6.43 14.45 5.36
CA ASP A 316 -6.49 13.21 4.61
C ASP A 316 -5.27 12.30 4.92
N ALA A 317 -4.08 12.87 5.11
CA ALA A 317 -2.87 12.15 5.52
C ALA A 317 -2.82 11.81 7.02
N ALA A 318 -3.60 12.50 7.86
CA ALA A 318 -3.64 12.27 9.31
C ALA A 318 -4.13 10.85 9.71
N MET A 319 -4.87 10.14 8.84
CA MET A 319 -5.21 8.72 9.08
C MET A 319 -3.95 7.86 9.23
N THR A 320 -2.91 8.17 8.47
CA THR A 320 -1.63 7.47 8.53
C THR A 320 -0.91 7.71 9.86
N LEU A 321 -1.08 8.90 10.48
CA LEU A 321 -0.53 9.17 11.83
C LEU A 321 -1.20 8.30 12.90
N ALA A 322 -2.49 8.03 12.78
CA ALA A 322 -3.19 7.16 13.72
C ALA A 322 -2.69 5.70 13.66
N VAL A 323 -2.22 5.21 12.51
CA VAL A 323 -1.51 3.91 12.43
C VAL A 323 -0.06 4.03 12.85
N ALA A 324 0.63 5.13 12.54
CA ALA A 324 2.00 5.37 13.02
C ALA A 324 2.06 5.38 14.56
N ALA A 325 0.98 5.80 15.24
CA ALA A 325 0.85 5.76 16.69
C ALA A 325 0.98 4.35 17.30
N LEU A 326 0.71 3.28 16.52
CA LEU A 326 0.94 1.90 16.97
C LEU A 326 2.43 1.61 17.24
N PHE A 327 3.33 2.40 16.63
CA PHE A 327 4.78 2.27 16.72
C PHE A 327 5.42 3.37 17.57
N ALA A 328 4.59 4.16 18.27
CA ALA A 328 5.01 5.31 19.04
C ALA A 328 4.94 5.05 20.54
N GLU A 329 5.93 5.57 21.27
CA GLU A 329 5.89 5.61 22.73
C GLU A 329 4.95 6.73 23.19
N GLY A 330 3.92 6.37 23.97
CA GLY A 330 2.92 7.30 24.52
C GLY A 330 1.55 7.22 23.82
N THR A 331 0.74 8.26 23.98
CA THR A 331 -0.59 8.39 23.34
C THR A 331 -0.58 9.51 22.32
N THR A 332 -0.79 9.17 21.05
CA THR A 332 -0.92 10.18 19.99
C THR A 332 -2.34 10.69 19.95
N ARG A 333 -2.56 12.00 20.00
CA ARG A 333 -3.88 12.64 19.91
C ARG A 333 -3.99 13.49 18.65
N LEU A 334 -4.97 13.18 17.81
CA LEU A 334 -5.27 13.93 16.59
C LEU A 334 -6.60 14.64 16.77
N THR A 335 -6.64 15.94 16.48
CA THR A 335 -7.81 16.80 16.65
C THR A 335 -8.17 17.52 15.35
N ASN A 336 -9.34 18.19 15.34
CA ASN A 336 -9.85 18.94 14.20
C ASN A 336 -10.07 18.05 12.94
N ILE A 337 -10.56 16.84 13.16
CA ILE A 337 -10.83 15.84 12.10
C ILE A 337 -12.32 15.54 11.93
N ALA A 338 -13.23 16.43 12.37
CA ALA A 338 -14.68 16.24 12.22
C ALA A 338 -15.11 15.83 10.80
N SER A 339 -14.44 16.38 9.79
CA SER A 339 -14.70 16.09 8.38
C SER A 339 -14.58 14.61 8.00
N TRP A 340 -13.85 13.80 8.78
CA TRP A 340 -13.67 12.35 8.58
C TRP A 340 -14.99 11.57 8.64
N ARG A 341 -15.96 12.06 9.42
CA ARG A 341 -17.25 11.39 9.61
C ARG A 341 -18.12 11.36 8.35
N VAL A 342 -17.91 12.32 7.45
CA VAL A 342 -18.77 12.57 6.28
C VAL A 342 -18.05 12.34 4.95
N LYS A 343 -16.94 11.56 4.94
CA LYS A 343 -16.16 11.25 3.74
C LYS A 343 -16.77 10.07 2.98
N GLU A 344 -15.99 9.00 2.79
CA GLU A 344 -16.41 7.79 2.07
C GLU A 344 -17.04 6.80 3.05
N THR A 345 -16.53 6.74 4.27
CA THR A 345 -17.12 6.12 5.46
C THR A 345 -17.02 7.11 6.65
N ASP A 346 -17.56 6.77 7.82
CA ASP A 346 -17.18 7.44 9.06
C ASP A 346 -15.76 6.97 9.44
N ARG A 347 -14.75 7.71 8.97
CA ARG A 347 -13.35 7.30 9.12
C ARG A 347 -12.88 7.32 10.58
N ILE A 348 -13.50 8.11 11.47
CA ILE A 348 -13.12 8.08 12.90
C ILE A 348 -13.55 6.74 13.48
N ALA A 349 -14.83 6.39 13.32
CA ALA A 349 -15.38 5.13 13.82
C ALA A 349 -14.70 3.91 13.19
N ALA A 350 -14.45 3.96 11.88
CA ALA A 350 -13.76 2.89 11.17
C ALA A 350 -12.32 2.73 11.67
N MET A 351 -11.53 3.80 11.74
CA MET A 351 -10.15 3.75 12.28
C MET A 351 -10.12 3.21 13.71
N ALA A 352 -11.02 3.68 14.59
CA ALA A 352 -11.07 3.22 15.96
C ALA A 352 -11.42 1.73 16.07
N THR A 353 -12.36 1.25 15.26
CA THR A 353 -12.75 -0.16 15.21
C THR A 353 -11.59 -1.05 14.76
N GLU A 354 -10.95 -0.69 13.65
CA GLU A 354 -9.89 -1.50 13.06
C GLU A 354 -8.57 -1.44 13.86
N LEU A 355 -8.23 -0.30 14.48
CA LEU A 355 -7.08 -0.18 15.40
C LEU A 355 -7.24 -1.07 16.64
N ARG A 356 -8.45 -1.16 17.21
CA ARG A 356 -8.73 -2.04 18.36
C ARG A 356 -8.52 -3.52 18.01
N LYS A 357 -8.80 -3.95 16.78
CA LYS A 357 -8.53 -5.32 16.32
C LYS A 357 -7.04 -5.68 16.36
N LEU A 358 -6.14 -4.69 16.26
CA LEU A 358 -4.69 -4.86 16.37
C LEU A 358 -4.18 -4.83 17.82
N GLY A 359 -5.06 -4.59 18.80
CA GLY A 359 -4.72 -4.51 20.23
C GLY A 359 -4.48 -3.10 20.76
N ALA A 360 -4.74 -2.06 19.96
CA ALA A 360 -4.58 -0.67 20.40
C ALA A 360 -5.68 -0.23 21.35
N THR A 361 -5.31 0.65 22.30
CA THR A 361 -6.29 1.42 23.07
C THR A 361 -6.65 2.67 22.28
N VAL A 362 -7.95 2.87 22.04
CA VAL A 362 -8.45 3.99 21.24
C VAL A 362 -9.59 4.73 21.94
N GLU A 363 -9.41 6.03 22.13
CA GLU A 363 -10.47 6.98 22.51
C GLU A 363 -10.87 7.79 21.27
N GLU A 364 -12.16 7.91 20.98
CA GLU A 364 -12.66 8.69 19.86
C GLU A 364 -13.71 9.71 20.34
N GLY A 365 -13.65 10.92 19.79
CA GLY A 365 -14.59 12.00 20.05
C GLY A 365 -15.23 12.50 18.76
N ALA A 366 -16.05 13.56 18.82
CA ALA A 366 -16.74 14.08 17.64
C ALA A 366 -15.78 14.48 16.51
N ASP A 367 -14.62 15.01 16.85
CA ASP A 367 -13.60 15.53 15.95
C ASP A 367 -12.17 15.17 16.37
N THR A 368 -12.02 14.11 17.19
CA THR A 368 -10.74 13.68 17.77
C THR A 368 -10.59 12.16 17.76
N ILE A 369 -9.34 11.70 17.70
CA ILE A 369 -8.96 10.31 17.98
C ILE A 369 -7.64 10.28 18.75
N ALA A 370 -7.57 9.46 19.79
CA ALA A 370 -6.37 9.22 20.57
C ALA A 370 -6.02 7.73 20.54
N VAL A 371 -4.77 7.41 20.20
CA VAL A 371 -4.30 6.04 19.97
C VAL A 371 -3.04 5.78 20.79
N SER A 372 -3.01 4.66 21.49
CA SER A 372 -1.83 4.15 22.19
C SER A 372 -1.74 2.63 22.08
N MET A 373 -0.51 2.11 22.14
CA MET A 373 -0.22 0.68 22.08
C MET A 373 0.48 0.24 23.37
N LEU A 374 0.13 -0.95 23.87
CA LEU A 374 0.83 -1.54 25.00
C LEU A 374 2.20 -2.04 24.58
N HIS A 375 3.19 -1.79 25.44
CA HIS A 375 4.56 -2.19 25.25
C HIS A 375 4.96 -3.22 26.31
N SER A 376 5.52 -4.35 25.90
CA SER A 376 6.12 -5.33 26.80
C SER A 376 7.59 -4.99 27.04
N GLU A 377 8.00 -4.98 28.31
CA GLU A 377 9.40 -4.80 28.71
C GLU A 377 9.91 -6.06 29.44
N PRO A 378 11.11 -6.58 29.11
CA PRO A 378 12.06 -6.05 28.12
C PRO A 378 11.59 -6.31 26.68
N ALA A 379 11.85 -5.36 25.79
CA ALA A 379 11.55 -5.50 24.37
C ALA A 379 12.41 -6.58 23.70
N ASP A 380 11.78 -7.61 23.12
CA ASP A 380 12.52 -8.55 22.27
C ASP A 380 12.83 -7.92 20.90
N ALA A 381 13.91 -8.39 20.27
CA ALA A 381 14.43 -7.81 19.03
C ALA A 381 13.49 -7.95 17.82
N VAL A 382 12.50 -8.84 17.90
CA VAL A 382 11.57 -9.14 16.80
C VAL A 382 10.32 -8.28 16.92
N SER A 383 9.64 -8.31 18.06
CA SER A 383 8.43 -7.53 18.32
C SER A 383 8.74 -6.05 18.58
N ARG A 384 9.99 -5.73 18.94
CA ARG A 384 10.40 -4.41 19.44
C ARG A 384 9.58 -3.95 20.64
N GLY A 385 9.05 -4.90 21.41
CA GLY A 385 8.16 -4.68 22.54
C GLY A 385 6.71 -4.39 22.17
N LEU A 386 6.31 -4.47 20.90
CA LEU A 386 4.95 -4.20 20.44
C LEU A 386 4.05 -5.43 20.63
N THR A 387 2.87 -5.24 21.21
CA THR A 387 1.95 -6.33 21.58
C THR A 387 0.76 -6.46 20.63
N PHE A 388 1.04 -6.66 19.33
CA PHE A 388 -0.02 -6.81 18.33
C PHE A 388 -0.85 -8.09 18.54
N VAL A 389 -2.15 -7.98 18.30
CA VAL A 389 -3.01 -9.16 18.09
C VAL A 389 -2.65 -9.76 16.72
N PRO A 390 -2.22 -11.03 16.65
CA PRO A 390 -1.81 -11.65 15.39
C PRO A 390 -3.01 -11.93 14.47
N ASN A 391 -2.78 -11.91 13.16
CA ASN A 391 -3.75 -12.30 12.13
C ASN A 391 -5.05 -11.46 12.12
N ALA A 392 -4.97 -10.19 12.49
CA ALA A 392 -6.11 -9.30 12.45
C ALA A 392 -6.63 -9.14 11.00
N ALA A 393 -7.96 -9.25 10.85
CA ALA A 393 -8.65 -8.99 9.59
C ALA A 393 -9.28 -7.59 9.62
N ILE A 394 -8.82 -6.75 8.70
CA ILE A 394 -9.16 -5.34 8.60
C ILE A 394 -10.23 -5.15 7.52
N ASP A 395 -11.36 -4.57 7.94
CA ASP A 395 -12.42 -4.17 7.03
C ASP A 395 -12.11 -2.78 6.47
N THR A 396 -12.24 -2.62 5.15
CA THR A 396 -11.83 -1.39 4.47
C THR A 396 -12.97 -0.41 4.23
N TYR A 397 -14.22 -0.84 4.40
CA TYR A 397 -15.44 -0.02 4.24
C TYR A 397 -15.54 0.64 2.85
N ASP A 398 -14.99 0.00 1.82
CA ASP A 398 -14.81 0.58 0.46
C ASP A 398 -14.04 1.92 0.45
N ASP A 399 -13.21 2.15 1.48
CA ASP A 399 -12.35 3.31 1.62
C ASP A 399 -10.89 2.91 1.44
N HIS A 400 -10.35 3.25 0.27
CA HIS A 400 -8.95 3.05 -0.11
C HIS A 400 -7.94 3.48 0.97
N ARG A 401 -8.24 4.52 1.77
CA ARG A 401 -7.31 4.99 2.81
C ARG A 401 -7.24 4.04 3.99
N MET A 402 -8.34 3.35 4.32
CA MET A 402 -8.33 2.30 5.34
C MET A 402 -7.37 1.18 4.92
N ALA A 403 -7.51 0.67 3.69
CA ALA A 403 -6.64 -0.38 3.16
C ALA A 403 -5.15 0.00 3.19
N MET A 404 -4.81 1.22 2.73
CA MET A 404 -3.43 1.70 2.66
C MET A 404 -2.84 2.09 4.03
N CYS A 405 -3.65 2.60 4.96
CA CYS A 405 -3.18 2.89 6.32
C CYS A 405 -2.84 1.58 7.05
N PHE A 406 -3.76 0.62 7.03
CA PHE A 406 -3.62 -0.62 7.80
C PHE A 406 -2.63 -1.62 7.20
N SER A 407 -2.20 -1.44 5.95
CA SER A 407 -1.07 -2.22 5.40
C SER A 407 0.20 -2.06 6.24
N LEU A 408 0.40 -0.87 6.84
CA LEU A 408 1.57 -0.54 7.65
C LEU A 408 1.67 -1.36 8.93
N ALA A 409 0.55 -1.89 9.43
CA ALA A 409 0.56 -2.73 10.63
C ALA A 409 1.36 -4.03 10.42
N CYS A 410 1.50 -4.52 9.18
CA CYS A 410 2.33 -5.71 8.92
C CYS A 410 3.82 -5.46 9.19
N LEU A 411 4.25 -4.19 9.18
CA LEU A 411 5.59 -3.76 9.55
C LEU A 411 5.86 -3.87 11.06
N GLY A 412 4.83 -4.19 11.86
CA GLY A 412 4.93 -4.59 13.26
C GLY A 412 5.41 -6.02 13.47
N GLY A 413 5.73 -6.76 12.40
CA GLY A 413 6.12 -8.17 12.50
C GLY A 413 4.94 -9.11 12.70
N VAL A 414 3.73 -8.72 12.28
CA VAL A 414 2.52 -9.56 12.32
C VAL A 414 1.86 -9.66 10.96
N MET A 415 1.17 -10.77 10.70
CA MET A 415 0.34 -10.91 9.51
C MET A 415 -0.91 -10.04 9.67
N VAL A 416 -1.26 -9.30 8.60
CA VAL A 416 -2.48 -8.49 8.54
C VAL A 416 -3.27 -8.87 7.30
N ARG A 417 -4.53 -9.22 7.48
CA ARG A 417 -5.47 -9.46 6.39
C ARG A 417 -6.19 -8.16 6.06
N ILE A 418 -6.11 -7.73 4.80
CA ILE A 418 -6.89 -6.61 4.27
C ILE A 418 -8.06 -7.16 3.46
N ASN A 419 -9.29 -6.92 3.93
CA ASN A 419 -10.51 -7.29 3.21
C ASN A 419 -10.80 -6.26 2.10
N ASP A 420 -11.26 -6.75 0.95
CA ASP A 420 -11.57 -5.94 -0.24
C ASP A 420 -10.41 -5.00 -0.67
N PRO A 421 -9.19 -5.54 -0.86
CA PRO A 421 -7.99 -4.74 -1.14
C PRO A 421 -8.09 -3.92 -2.43
N LYS A 422 -8.95 -4.32 -3.38
CA LYS A 422 -9.15 -3.61 -4.65
C LYS A 422 -9.75 -2.21 -4.50
N CYS A 423 -10.28 -1.83 -3.33
CA CYS A 423 -10.76 -0.47 -3.10
C CYS A 423 -9.66 0.60 -3.33
N VAL A 424 -8.38 0.23 -3.24
CA VAL A 424 -7.24 1.13 -3.55
C VAL A 424 -7.23 1.62 -5.00
N SER A 425 -7.85 0.91 -5.94
CA SER A 425 -7.94 1.30 -7.37
C SER A 425 -8.55 2.67 -7.61
N LYS A 426 -9.30 3.20 -6.64
CA LYS A 426 -9.81 4.57 -6.66
C LYS A 426 -8.73 5.65 -6.76
N THR A 427 -7.55 5.40 -6.20
CA THR A 427 -6.45 6.39 -6.13
C THR A 427 -5.07 5.83 -6.46
N PHE A 428 -4.83 4.54 -6.23
CA PHE A 428 -3.51 3.93 -6.37
C PHE A 428 -3.64 2.43 -6.70
N PRO A 429 -3.98 2.07 -7.96
CA PRO A 429 -4.27 0.69 -8.35
C PRO A 429 -3.15 -0.33 -8.06
N ASP A 430 -1.89 0.07 -8.21
CA ASP A 430 -0.71 -0.77 -7.96
C ASP A 430 -0.12 -0.59 -6.55
N TYR A 431 -0.89 -0.05 -5.59
CA TYR A 431 -0.40 0.29 -4.25
C TYR A 431 0.29 -0.88 -3.54
N PHE A 432 -0.35 -2.05 -3.48
CA PHE A 432 0.20 -3.20 -2.73
C PHE A 432 1.47 -3.74 -3.40
N ASP A 433 1.55 -3.70 -4.73
CA ASP A 433 2.76 -4.09 -5.46
C ASP A 433 3.93 -3.14 -5.14
N ARG A 434 3.66 -1.83 -5.05
CA ARG A 434 4.64 -0.83 -4.62
C ARG A 434 5.03 -1.01 -3.17
N PHE A 435 4.07 -1.23 -2.27
CA PHE A 435 4.32 -1.41 -0.85
C PHE A 435 5.18 -2.66 -0.58
N VAL A 436 4.81 -3.80 -1.15
CA VAL A 436 5.59 -5.06 -1.05
C VAL A 436 6.98 -4.93 -1.67
N SER A 437 7.16 -4.05 -2.69
CA SER A 437 8.48 -3.78 -3.28
C SER A 437 9.50 -3.18 -2.32
N LEU A 438 9.03 -2.52 -1.26
CA LEU A 438 9.89 -1.89 -0.25
C LEU A 438 10.30 -2.88 0.85
N LEU A 439 9.62 -4.03 0.96
CA LEU A 439 9.94 -5.04 1.95
C LEU A 439 11.18 -5.82 1.52
N ALA A 440 11.88 -6.43 2.48
CA ALA A 440 13.07 -7.24 2.18
C ALA A 440 12.74 -8.33 1.13
N PRO A 441 13.52 -8.46 0.04
CA PRO A 441 13.24 -9.40 -1.04
C PRO A 441 13.37 -10.85 -0.57
N VAL A 442 12.53 -11.73 -1.14
CA VAL A 442 12.60 -13.18 -0.91
C VAL A 442 12.85 -13.90 -2.22
N ILE A 443 13.85 -14.78 -2.21
CA ILE A 443 14.06 -15.83 -3.20
C ILE A 443 13.54 -17.13 -2.59
N ALA A 444 12.48 -17.69 -3.17
CA ALA A 444 11.93 -18.97 -2.72
C ALA A 444 12.44 -20.10 -3.64
N ILE A 445 13.11 -21.09 -3.06
CA ILE A 445 13.63 -22.27 -3.79
C ILE A 445 12.91 -23.52 -3.28
N ASP A 446 11.90 -23.94 -4.03
CA ASP A 446 11.13 -25.16 -3.75
C ASP A 446 11.66 -26.35 -4.54
N GLY A 447 11.52 -27.55 -3.98
CA GLY A 447 11.87 -28.76 -4.72
C GLY A 447 11.90 -30.03 -3.87
N PRO A 448 12.06 -31.20 -4.51
CA PRO A 448 12.11 -32.47 -3.81
C PRO A 448 13.31 -32.59 -2.87
N SER A 449 13.31 -33.61 -2.01
CA SER A 449 14.49 -33.89 -1.19
C SER A 449 15.67 -34.35 -2.06
N ALA A 450 16.89 -34.09 -1.58
CA ALA A 450 18.15 -34.45 -2.27
C ALA A 450 18.37 -33.82 -3.67
N SER A 451 17.58 -32.83 -4.09
CA SER A 451 17.79 -32.13 -5.37
C SER A 451 19.00 -31.19 -5.39
N GLY A 452 19.60 -30.91 -4.23
CA GLY A 452 20.69 -29.93 -4.08
C GLY A 452 20.22 -28.53 -3.66
N LYS A 453 18.91 -28.32 -3.49
CA LYS A 453 18.34 -27.01 -3.14
C LYS A 453 18.91 -26.36 -1.88
N GLY A 454 19.16 -27.13 -0.80
CA GLY A 454 19.74 -26.57 0.43
C GLY A 454 21.15 -26.02 0.21
N THR A 455 21.97 -26.72 -0.58
CA THR A 455 23.32 -26.26 -0.93
C THR A 455 23.27 -25.03 -1.84
N VAL A 456 22.46 -25.08 -2.90
CA VAL A 456 22.30 -23.93 -3.82
C VAL A 456 21.76 -22.71 -3.07
N ALA A 457 20.72 -22.87 -2.26
CA ALA A 457 20.12 -21.78 -1.49
C ALA A 457 21.09 -21.14 -0.50
N ALA A 458 21.87 -21.95 0.24
CA ALA A 458 22.87 -21.43 1.16
C ALA A 458 23.97 -20.64 0.44
N MET A 459 24.48 -21.15 -0.69
CA MET A 459 25.50 -20.46 -1.48
C MET A 459 24.97 -19.17 -2.12
N VAL A 460 23.73 -19.19 -2.62
CA VAL A 460 23.07 -17.98 -3.16
C VAL A 460 22.87 -16.94 -2.05
N ALA A 461 22.43 -17.36 -0.87
CA ALA A 461 22.28 -16.48 0.29
C ALA A 461 23.61 -15.82 0.66
N GLU A 462 24.68 -16.61 0.74
CA GLU A 462 26.03 -16.13 1.02
C GLU A 462 26.52 -15.13 -0.03
N GLN A 463 26.38 -15.44 -1.32
CA GLN A 463 26.81 -14.55 -2.42
C GLN A 463 26.03 -13.23 -2.47
N LEU A 464 24.74 -13.24 -2.10
CA LEU A 464 23.90 -12.04 -2.06
C LEU A 464 23.98 -11.30 -0.71
N GLY A 465 24.60 -11.89 0.31
CA GLY A 465 24.56 -11.39 1.69
C GLY A 465 23.16 -11.47 2.32
N PHE A 466 22.29 -12.34 1.81
CA PHE A 466 20.92 -12.53 2.29
C PHE A 466 20.87 -13.50 3.47
N HIS A 467 19.82 -13.41 4.26
CA HIS A 467 19.49 -14.42 5.26
C HIS A 467 19.11 -15.74 4.57
N TYR A 468 19.31 -16.85 5.28
CA TYR A 468 19.02 -18.19 4.79
C TYR A 468 18.00 -18.89 5.70
N LEU A 469 16.97 -19.49 5.09
CA LEU A 469 16.00 -20.34 5.78
C LEU A 469 15.97 -21.75 5.16
N ASP A 470 16.42 -22.74 5.93
CA ASP A 470 16.11 -24.17 5.72
C ASP A 470 14.79 -24.48 6.43
N SER A 471 13.67 -24.37 5.72
CA SER A 471 12.35 -24.66 6.30
C SER A 471 12.25 -26.10 6.79
N GLY A 472 12.93 -27.03 6.11
CA GLY A 472 12.99 -28.43 6.51
C GLY A 472 13.63 -28.65 7.89
N ALA A 473 14.56 -27.79 8.31
CA ALA A 473 15.22 -27.87 9.60
C ALA A 473 14.24 -27.67 10.75
N LEU A 474 13.27 -26.76 10.61
CA LEU A 474 12.23 -26.53 11.62
C LEU A 474 11.40 -27.80 11.86
N TYR A 475 10.97 -28.49 10.80
CA TYR A 475 10.24 -29.75 10.96
C TYR A 475 11.11 -30.88 11.52
N ARG A 476 12.41 -30.91 11.21
CA ARG A 476 13.36 -31.87 11.80
C ARG A 476 13.61 -31.58 13.27
N LEU A 477 13.62 -30.32 13.69
CA LEU A 477 13.72 -29.90 15.09
C LEU A 477 12.49 -30.33 15.89
N VAL A 478 11.29 -30.16 15.35
CA VAL A 478 10.05 -30.68 15.98
C VAL A 478 10.11 -32.19 16.11
N ALA A 479 10.55 -32.91 15.06
CA ALA A 479 10.73 -34.36 15.12
C ALA A 479 11.74 -34.78 16.19
N LEU A 480 12.90 -34.11 16.27
CA LEU A 480 13.92 -34.39 17.28
C LEU A 480 13.40 -34.13 18.70
N ALA A 481 12.72 -33.01 18.92
CA ALA A 481 12.13 -32.66 20.21
C ALA A 481 11.07 -33.69 20.64
N ALA A 482 10.20 -34.12 19.73
CA ALA A 482 9.21 -35.16 19.98
C ALA A 482 9.86 -36.49 20.35
N LEU A 483 10.89 -36.92 19.61
CA LEU A 483 11.63 -38.15 19.89
C LEU A 483 12.33 -38.10 21.26
N ARG A 484 12.94 -36.96 21.61
CA ARG A 484 13.55 -36.74 22.94
C ARG A 484 12.51 -36.79 24.06
N ALA A 485 11.30 -36.32 23.80
CA ALA A 485 10.17 -36.37 24.73
C ALA A 485 9.43 -37.72 24.76
N GLY A 486 9.85 -38.72 23.95
CA GLY A 486 9.18 -40.01 23.86
C GLY A 486 7.80 -39.96 23.20
N LEU A 487 7.50 -38.91 22.42
CA LEU A 487 6.22 -38.72 21.75
C LEU A 487 6.21 -39.37 20.36
N ALA A 488 5.05 -39.91 19.98
CA ALA A 488 4.85 -40.53 18.68
C ALA A 488 4.74 -39.46 17.57
N LEU A 489 5.37 -39.70 16.42
CA LEU A 489 5.40 -38.76 15.29
C LEU A 489 4.11 -38.75 14.45
N ASP A 490 3.09 -39.50 14.86
CA ASP A 490 1.74 -39.51 14.29
C ASP A 490 0.71 -38.76 15.16
N ASP A 491 1.10 -38.26 16.34
CA ASP A 491 0.27 -37.39 17.18
C ASP A 491 0.40 -35.92 16.76
N GLY A 492 -0.44 -35.50 15.81
CA GLY A 492 -0.41 -34.15 15.24
C GLY A 492 -0.63 -33.03 16.27
N GLU A 493 -1.44 -33.25 17.31
CA GLU A 493 -1.71 -32.22 18.34
C GLU A 493 -0.52 -32.05 19.28
N ALA A 494 0.10 -33.14 19.73
CA ALA A 494 1.31 -33.06 20.55
C ALA A 494 2.46 -32.40 19.80
N LEU A 495 2.62 -32.73 18.51
CA LEU A 495 3.63 -32.10 17.66
C LEU A 495 3.37 -30.59 17.45
N ALA A 496 2.11 -30.17 17.35
CA ALA A 496 1.76 -28.76 17.20
C ALA A 496 2.13 -27.96 18.45
N ARG A 497 1.86 -28.48 19.66
CA ARG A 497 2.27 -27.85 20.92
C ARG A 497 3.79 -27.69 21.02
N ILE A 498 4.56 -28.69 20.59
CA ILE A 498 6.04 -28.57 20.53
C ILE A 498 6.45 -27.48 19.55
N ALA A 499 5.81 -27.42 18.38
CA ALA A 499 6.14 -26.44 17.35
C ALA A 499 5.87 -25.00 17.80
N GLU A 500 4.78 -24.75 18.53
CA GLU A 500 4.41 -23.44 19.08
C GLU A 500 5.47 -22.88 20.04
N THR A 501 6.04 -23.73 20.90
CA THR A 501 7.04 -23.32 21.90
C THR A 501 8.45 -23.78 21.58
N LEU A 502 8.74 -24.14 20.33
CA LEU A 502 10.00 -24.79 19.94
C LEU A 502 11.20 -23.90 20.31
N PRO A 503 12.09 -24.31 21.24
CA PRO A 503 13.19 -23.49 21.72
C PRO A 503 14.40 -23.57 20.77
N ALA A 504 14.19 -23.25 19.50
CA ALA A 504 15.21 -23.33 18.45
C ALA A 504 15.84 -21.95 18.15
N THR A 505 17.17 -21.88 18.09
CA THR A 505 17.90 -20.70 17.62
C THR A 505 18.87 -21.07 16.51
N PHE A 506 19.08 -20.13 15.59
CA PHE A 506 19.94 -20.31 14.42
C PHE A 506 21.04 -19.25 14.51
N GLU A 507 22.28 -19.70 14.73
CA GLU A 507 23.45 -18.85 14.93
C GLU A 507 24.49 -19.14 13.86
N GLY A 508 24.38 -18.45 12.72
CA GLY A 508 25.19 -18.74 11.54
C GLY A 508 25.00 -20.21 11.11
N PRO A 509 26.05 -21.05 11.10
CA PRO A 509 25.93 -22.46 10.73
C PRO A 509 25.38 -23.37 11.85
N ARG A 510 25.30 -22.88 13.10
CA ARG A 510 24.86 -23.68 14.26
C ARG A 510 23.35 -23.63 14.41
N ILE A 511 22.77 -24.78 14.75
CA ILE A 511 21.33 -24.92 14.99
C ILE A 511 21.18 -25.43 16.41
N LEU A 512 20.71 -24.56 17.31
CA LEU A 512 20.55 -24.90 18.71
C LEU A 512 19.11 -25.31 19.00
N LEU A 513 18.92 -26.29 19.87
CA LEU A 513 17.63 -26.66 20.45
C LEU A 513 17.82 -26.69 21.97
N ASP A 514 17.12 -25.80 22.68
CA ASP A 514 17.29 -25.61 24.13
C ASP A 514 18.76 -25.30 24.52
N GLY A 515 19.44 -24.51 23.68
CA GLY A 515 20.85 -24.13 23.84
C GLY A 515 21.88 -25.18 23.41
N GLU A 516 21.47 -26.40 23.07
CA GLU A 516 22.36 -27.48 22.59
C GLU A 516 22.50 -27.45 21.06
N ASP A 517 23.72 -27.54 20.53
CA ASP A 517 23.94 -27.67 19.08
C ASP A 517 23.49 -29.05 18.58
N VAL A 518 22.37 -29.05 17.87
CA VAL A 518 21.72 -30.24 17.32
C VAL A 518 21.88 -30.34 15.80
N GLY A 519 22.78 -29.56 15.19
CA GLY A 519 22.96 -29.53 13.74
C GLY A 519 23.22 -30.91 13.13
N ALA A 520 24.02 -31.75 13.77
CA ALA A 520 24.25 -33.12 13.32
C ALA A 520 23.03 -34.03 13.58
N ALA A 521 22.41 -33.90 14.76
CA ALA A 521 21.27 -34.72 15.18
C ALA A 521 20.05 -34.55 14.26
N ILE A 522 19.71 -33.31 13.89
CA ILE A 522 18.58 -33.05 12.98
C ILE A 522 18.83 -33.57 11.57
N ARG A 523 20.08 -33.86 11.19
CA ARG A 523 20.46 -34.42 9.88
C ARG A 523 20.54 -35.95 9.88
N SER A 524 20.27 -36.60 11.03
CA SER A 524 20.13 -38.05 11.12
C SER A 524 19.02 -38.58 10.21
N GLU A 525 19.09 -39.87 9.85
CA GLU A 525 18.05 -40.52 9.05
C GLU A 525 16.70 -40.50 9.77
N THR A 526 16.68 -40.78 11.07
CA THR A 526 15.47 -40.77 11.90
C THR A 526 14.76 -39.42 11.87
N CYS A 527 15.49 -38.32 12.08
CA CYS A 527 14.90 -36.97 12.03
C CYS A 527 14.50 -36.56 10.61
N SER A 528 15.31 -36.94 9.61
CA SER A 528 15.02 -36.67 8.20
C SER A 528 13.73 -37.36 7.75
N ALA A 529 13.53 -38.63 8.12
CA ALA A 529 12.30 -39.37 7.87
C ALA A 529 11.12 -38.80 8.67
N GLY A 530 11.34 -38.45 9.94
CA GLY A 530 10.35 -37.83 10.82
C GLY A 530 9.79 -36.52 10.27
N SER A 531 10.62 -35.68 9.64
CA SER A 531 10.19 -34.38 9.10
C SER A 531 9.07 -34.46 8.05
N SER A 532 9.03 -35.52 7.23
CA SER A 532 7.97 -35.70 6.23
C SER A 532 6.63 -36.02 6.93
N LYS A 533 6.65 -36.82 7.99
CA LYS A 533 5.46 -37.14 8.81
C LYS A 533 4.96 -35.90 9.56
N VAL A 534 5.86 -35.23 10.29
CA VAL A 534 5.55 -34.03 11.07
C VAL A 534 4.96 -32.93 10.18
N ALA A 535 5.57 -32.68 9.02
CA ALA A 535 5.11 -31.63 8.11
C ALA A 535 3.77 -31.95 7.41
N ALA A 536 3.22 -33.16 7.55
CA ALA A 536 1.92 -33.51 6.96
C ALA A 536 0.75 -32.96 7.79
N PHE A 537 0.96 -32.63 9.06
CA PHE A 537 -0.08 -32.13 9.96
C PHE A 537 -0.33 -30.63 9.76
N PRO A 538 -1.56 -30.20 9.43
CA PRO A 538 -1.90 -28.79 9.28
C PRO A 538 -1.60 -27.95 10.52
N ALA A 539 -1.92 -28.46 11.72
CA ALA A 539 -1.69 -27.75 12.98
C ALA A 539 -0.21 -27.42 13.22
N VAL A 540 0.70 -28.37 12.97
CA VAL A 540 2.15 -28.15 13.07
C VAL A 540 2.62 -27.08 12.08
N ARG A 541 2.08 -27.11 10.86
CA ARG A 541 2.43 -26.11 9.84
C ARG A 541 1.96 -24.72 10.24
N SER A 542 0.74 -24.60 10.75
CA SER A 542 0.20 -23.34 11.29
C SER A 542 1.08 -22.81 12.42
N ALA A 543 1.53 -23.68 13.34
CA ALA A 543 2.41 -23.29 14.44
C ALA A 543 3.79 -22.78 13.97
N LEU A 544 4.35 -23.35 12.91
CA LEU A 544 5.65 -22.93 12.36
C LEU A 544 5.58 -21.77 11.36
N PHE A 545 4.38 -21.41 10.90
CA PHE A 545 4.18 -20.48 9.77
C PHE A 545 4.73 -19.09 10.06
N GLU A 546 4.36 -18.50 11.20
CA GLU A 546 4.84 -17.18 11.61
C GLU A 546 6.36 -17.18 11.81
N ARG A 547 6.90 -18.27 12.38
CA ARG A 547 8.35 -18.42 12.56
C ARG A 547 9.08 -18.45 11.23
N GLN A 548 8.56 -19.15 10.21
CA GLN A 548 9.15 -19.16 8.87
C GLN A 548 9.14 -17.75 8.26
N ARG A 549 8.03 -17.02 8.38
CA ARG A 549 7.89 -15.66 7.83
C ARG A 549 8.82 -14.65 8.52
N ALA A 550 9.10 -14.83 9.81
CA ALA A 550 10.02 -13.97 10.57
C ALA A 550 11.49 -14.01 10.08
N TYR A 551 11.87 -14.98 9.23
CA TYR A 551 13.18 -14.98 8.57
C TYR A 551 13.31 -13.92 7.47
N ARG A 552 12.20 -13.29 7.05
CA ARG A 552 12.23 -12.19 6.09
C ARG A 552 12.81 -10.95 6.75
N GLN A 553 14.12 -10.82 6.65
CA GLN A 553 14.88 -9.71 7.23
C GLN A 553 15.72 -9.05 6.14
N ALA A 554 16.05 -7.77 6.33
CA ALA A 554 17.00 -7.09 5.46
C ALA A 554 18.41 -7.70 5.61
N PRO A 555 19.22 -7.78 4.53
CA PRO A 555 18.98 -7.21 3.20
C PRO A 555 18.10 -8.06 2.26
N GLY A 556 17.72 -9.27 2.67
CA GLY A 556 16.86 -10.18 1.90
C GLY A 556 16.89 -11.59 2.48
N LEU A 557 16.11 -12.49 1.91
CA LEU A 557 15.99 -13.89 2.34
C LEU A 557 16.08 -14.84 1.13
N VAL A 558 16.86 -15.90 1.27
CA VAL A 558 16.75 -17.11 0.44
C VAL A 558 16.12 -18.20 1.30
N ALA A 559 14.88 -18.56 0.99
CA ALA A 559 14.12 -19.58 1.70
C ALA A 559 14.01 -20.85 0.86
N GLU A 560 14.41 -22.00 1.41
CA GLU A 560 14.28 -23.29 0.74
C GLU A 560 13.31 -24.23 1.45
N GLY A 561 12.56 -24.97 0.64
CA GLY A 561 11.54 -25.88 1.14
C GLY A 561 10.81 -26.62 0.04
N ARG A 562 9.53 -26.89 0.25
CA ARG A 562 8.64 -27.53 -0.74
C ARG A 562 7.55 -26.58 -1.25
N ASP A 563 7.29 -25.52 -0.50
CA ASP A 563 6.12 -24.67 -0.57
C ASP A 563 6.42 -23.22 -0.10
N MET A 564 7.69 -22.82 -0.17
CA MET A 564 8.12 -21.47 0.18
C MET A 564 7.50 -20.46 -0.78
N GLY A 565 7.49 -20.73 -2.09
CA GLY A 565 6.95 -19.82 -3.09
C GLY A 565 5.43 -19.90 -3.28
N SER A 566 4.81 -21.00 -2.82
CA SER A 566 3.38 -21.23 -2.99
C SER A 566 2.55 -20.91 -1.74
N VAL A 567 3.11 -21.07 -0.53
CA VAL A 567 2.37 -20.95 0.73
C VAL A 567 3.01 -19.94 1.68
N VAL A 568 4.32 -20.02 1.93
CA VAL A 568 4.97 -19.20 2.97
C VAL A 568 5.18 -17.76 2.50
N PHE A 569 5.78 -17.61 1.32
CA PHE A 569 6.10 -16.35 0.64
C PHE A 569 5.50 -16.32 -0.76
N PRO A 570 4.16 -16.31 -0.89
CA PRO A 570 3.49 -16.20 -2.19
C PRO A 570 3.83 -14.89 -2.92
N ASP A 571 4.33 -13.88 -2.20
CA ASP A 571 4.81 -12.60 -2.73
C ASP A 571 6.32 -12.58 -3.06
N ALA A 572 7.01 -13.72 -2.96
CA ALA A 572 8.43 -13.83 -3.32
C ALA A 572 8.65 -13.40 -4.78
N ARG A 573 9.57 -12.44 -4.99
CA ARG A 573 9.85 -11.85 -6.33
C ARG A 573 10.53 -12.81 -7.29
N PHE A 574 11.23 -13.82 -6.74
CA PHE A 574 11.85 -14.86 -7.55
C PHE A 574 11.57 -16.22 -6.90
N LYS A 575 10.90 -17.07 -7.67
CA LYS A 575 10.53 -18.42 -7.26
C LYS A 575 11.19 -19.41 -8.21
N VAL A 576 11.89 -20.38 -7.63
CA VAL A 576 12.60 -21.44 -8.35
C VAL A 576 12.03 -22.77 -7.90
N PHE A 577 11.66 -23.62 -8.85
CA PHE A 577 11.43 -25.02 -8.59
C PHE A 577 12.67 -25.81 -9.03
N LEU A 578 13.51 -26.18 -8.07
CA LEU A 578 14.78 -26.85 -8.29
C LEU A 578 14.62 -28.37 -8.18
N THR A 579 14.80 -29.07 -9.29
CA THR A 579 14.61 -30.52 -9.39
C THR A 579 15.84 -31.25 -9.94
N ALA A 580 15.80 -32.58 -9.86
CA ALA A 580 16.67 -33.53 -10.55
C ALA A 580 15.96 -34.89 -10.60
N THR A 581 16.34 -35.75 -11.55
CA THR A 581 15.82 -37.13 -11.62
C THR A 581 16.03 -37.88 -10.30
N ALA A 582 15.14 -38.82 -9.96
CA ALA A 582 15.24 -39.57 -8.71
C ALA A 582 16.54 -40.38 -8.65
N GLU A 583 16.99 -40.86 -9.81
CA GLU A 583 18.24 -41.59 -10.03
C GLU A 583 19.45 -40.70 -9.69
N ALA A 584 19.53 -39.50 -10.28
CA ALA A 584 20.64 -38.59 -10.00
C ALA A 584 20.67 -38.16 -8.53
N ARG A 585 19.50 -37.97 -7.90
CA ARG A 585 19.41 -37.66 -6.46
C ARG A 585 19.84 -38.82 -5.58
N ALA A 586 19.47 -40.05 -5.94
CA ALA A 586 19.91 -41.26 -5.24
C ALA A 586 21.43 -41.44 -5.34
N GLU A 587 22.02 -41.25 -6.53
CA GLU A 587 23.47 -41.33 -6.75
C GLU A 587 24.24 -40.30 -5.92
N ARG A 588 23.78 -39.04 -5.92
CA ARG A 588 24.38 -37.97 -5.09
C ARG A 588 24.31 -38.29 -3.60
N ARG A 589 23.15 -38.79 -3.14
CA ARG A 589 22.95 -39.15 -1.74
C ARG A 589 23.80 -40.35 -1.34
N HIS A 590 23.89 -41.36 -2.21
CA HIS A 590 24.74 -42.52 -2.01
C HIS A 590 26.20 -42.11 -1.87
N LYS A 591 26.72 -41.29 -2.80
CA LYS A 591 28.07 -40.73 -2.72
C LYS A 591 28.31 -40.00 -1.39
N GLN A 592 27.38 -39.15 -0.96
CA GLN A 592 27.48 -38.41 0.30
C GLN A 592 27.57 -39.33 1.54
N LEU A 593 26.89 -40.47 1.53
CA LEU A 593 26.92 -41.43 2.64
C LEU A 593 28.23 -42.24 2.64
N ILE A 594 28.69 -42.68 1.48
CA ILE A 594 29.97 -43.39 1.31
C ILE A 594 31.14 -42.49 1.75
N ASP A 595 31.14 -41.21 1.36
CA ASP A 595 32.17 -40.24 1.75
C ASP A 595 32.21 -40.00 3.28
N LYS A 596 31.13 -40.33 4.00
CA LYS A 596 31.04 -40.28 5.48
C LYS A 596 31.34 -41.63 6.16
N GLY A 597 31.77 -42.63 5.40
CA GLY A 597 32.07 -43.98 5.90
C GLY A 597 30.83 -44.80 6.27
N MET A 598 29.64 -44.43 5.77
CA MET A 598 28.40 -45.17 6.00
C MET A 598 28.13 -46.12 4.83
N SER A 599 27.71 -47.35 5.12
CA SER A 599 27.22 -48.27 4.09
C SER A 599 25.81 -47.85 3.66
N ALA A 600 25.56 -47.73 2.36
CA ALA A 600 24.27 -47.36 1.80
C ALA A 600 23.94 -48.21 0.57
N ASN A 601 22.67 -48.57 0.40
CA ASN A 601 22.19 -49.29 -0.78
C ASN A 601 21.49 -48.30 -1.73
N ILE A 602 21.98 -48.18 -2.97
CA ILE A 602 21.45 -47.25 -3.97
C ILE A 602 19.99 -47.53 -4.35
N ASP A 603 19.59 -48.80 -4.45
CA ASP A 603 18.21 -49.19 -4.82
C ASP A 603 17.23 -48.82 -3.70
N ALA A 604 17.62 -49.05 -2.45
CA ALA A 604 16.84 -48.65 -1.28
C ALA A 604 16.68 -47.13 -1.20
N LEU A 605 17.76 -46.37 -1.43
CA LEU A 605 17.72 -44.90 -1.46
C LEU A 605 16.82 -44.37 -2.58
N LEU A 606 16.88 -44.98 -3.77
CA LEU A 606 16.04 -44.61 -4.89
C LEU A 606 14.55 -44.86 -4.60
N GLN A 607 14.23 -46.02 -4.02
CA GLN A 607 12.87 -46.35 -3.61
C GLN A 607 12.36 -45.36 -2.55
N ASP A 608 13.14 -45.09 -1.51
CA ASP A 608 12.79 -44.15 -0.44
C ASP A 608 12.52 -42.74 -0.96
N LEU A 609 13.35 -42.26 -1.91
CA LEU A 609 13.15 -40.96 -2.53
C LEU A 609 11.86 -40.92 -3.37
N ARG A 610 11.58 -41.96 -4.16
CA ARG A 610 10.36 -42.05 -4.98
C ARG A 610 9.09 -42.09 -4.11
N GLU A 611 9.09 -42.90 -3.05
CA GLU A 611 7.97 -42.98 -2.11
C GLU A 611 7.74 -41.66 -1.38
N ARG A 612 8.83 -40.99 -0.98
CA ARG A 612 8.75 -39.68 -0.35
C ARG A 612 8.18 -38.64 -1.30
N ASP A 613 8.64 -38.59 -2.54
CA ASP A 613 8.15 -37.61 -3.52
C ASP A 613 6.67 -37.84 -3.83
N ALA A 614 6.26 -39.10 -4.03
CA ALA A 614 4.85 -39.45 -4.21
C ALA A 614 3.99 -38.99 -3.02
N ARG A 615 4.46 -39.22 -1.78
CA ARG A 615 3.77 -38.77 -0.57
C ARG A 615 3.72 -37.26 -0.46
N ASP A 616 4.81 -36.56 -0.75
CA ASP A 616 4.91 -35.11 -0.63
C ASP A 616 4.09 -34.38 -1.73
N SER A 617 4.00 -34.95 -2.94
CA SER A 617 3.15 -34.43 -4.02
C SER A 617 1.67 -34.76 -3.85
N ALA A 618 1.31 -35.88 -3.22
CA ALA A 618 -0.08 -36.28 -3.00
C ALA A 618 -0.76 -35.60 -1.78
N ARG A 619 -0.09 -34.65 -1.12
CA ARG A 619 -0.65 -33.98 0.07
C ARG A 619 -1.85 -33.11 -0.29
N ALA A 620 -2.87 -33.13 0.58
CA ALA A 620 -4.02 -32.24 0.45
C ALA A 620 -3.66 -30.76 0.72
N VAL A 621 -2.67 -30.51 1.58
CA VAL A 621 -2.22 -29.16 1.95
C VAL A 621 -0.74 -29.00 1.57
N ALA A 622 -0.44 -27.92 0.85
CA ALA A 622 0.90 -27.57 0.39
C ALA A 622 1.66 -28.73 -0.28
N PRO A 623 1.10 -29.31 -1.37
CA PRO A 623 1.76 -30.39 -2.09
C PRO A 623 3.08 -29.91 -2.70
N LEU A 624 4.05 -30.82 -2.81
CA LEU A 624 5.26 -30.58 -3.57
C LEU A 624 4.90 -30.45 -5.07
N GLN A 625 4.89 -29.22 -5.55
CA GLN A 625 4.62 -28.89 -6.94
C GLN A 625 5.29 -27.57 -7.34
N LYS A 626 5.58 -27.44 -8.64
CA LYS A 626 6.00 -26.16 -9.22
C LYS A 626 4.80 -25.22 -9.28
N CYS A 627 4.85 -24.06 -8.61
CA CYS A 627 3.82 -23.02 -8.80
C CYS A 627 3.91 -22.39 -10.19
N ALA A 628 2.81 -21.82 -10.67
CA ALA A 628 2.68 -21.32 -12.05
C ALA A 628 3.71 -20.23 -12.40
N ASP A 629 4.11 -19.43 -11.43
CA ASP A 629 5.05 -18.32 -11.53
C ASP A 629 6.49 -18.69 -11.16
N ALA A 630 6.77 -19.96 -10.78
CA ALA A 630 8.13 -20.43 -10.55
C ALA A 630 8.84 -20.78 -11.86
N GLU A 631 10.14 -20.51 -11.90
CA GLU A 631 11.02 -20.98 -12.96
C GLU A 631 11.56 -22.39 -12.63
N LEU A 632 11.61 -23.28 -13.62
CA LEU A 632 12.11 -24.64 -13.43
C LEU A 632 13.64 -24.64 -13.61
N LEU A 633 14.36 -25.14 -12.60
CA LEU A 633 15.80 -25.41 -12.66
C LEU A 633 16.03 -26.91 -12.52
N ASP A 634 16.30 -27.59 -13.64
CA ASP A 634 16.67 -29.02 -13.62
C ASP A 634 18.19 -29.16 -13.48
N THR A 635 18.60 -29.61 -12.31
CA THR A 635 20.02 -29.77 -11.96
C THR A 635 20.58 -31.13 -12.33
N THR A 636 19.84 -32.02 -13.02
CA THR A 636 20.25 -33.41 -13.28
C THR A 636 21.67 -33.52 -13.85
N ALA A 637 21.98 -32.69 -14.85
CA ALA A 637 23.29 -32.63 -15.51
C ALA A 637 24.11 -31.38 -15.15
N MET A 638 23.69 -30.62 -14.13
CA MET A 638 24.38 -29.40 -13.71
C MET A 638 25.22 -29.65 -12.45
N THR A 639 26.34 -28.98 -12.38
CA THR A 639 27.10 -28.78 -11.14
C THR A 639 26.36 -27.82 -10.20
N VAL A 640 26.75 -27.81 -8.92
CA VAL A 640 26.21 -26.87 -7.94
C VAL A 640 26.53 -25.43 -8.34
N ASP A 641 27.75 -25.16 -8.83
CA ASP A 641 28.19 -23.81 -9.21
C ASP A 641 27.40 -23.27 -10.42
N GLU A 642 27.11 -24.11 -11.41
CA GLU A 642 26.25 -23.73 -12.54
C GLU A 642 24.81 -23.42 -12.08
N ALA A 643 24.28 -24.21 -11.14
CA ALA A 643 22.95 -23.97 -10.59
C ALA A 643 22.91 -22.66 -9.78
N VAL A 644 23.95 -22.38 -8.98
CA VAL A 644 24.08 -21.12 -8.23
C VAL A 644 24.20 -19.93 -9.18
N ALA A 645 25.06 -20.01 -10.19
CA ALA A 645 25.25 -18.94 -11.18
C ALA A 645 23.93 -18.61 -11.90
N TRP A 646 23.16 -19.64 -12.29
CA TRP A 646 21.85 -19.47 -12.89
C TRP A 646 20.87 -18.73 -11.97
N VAL A 647 20.81 -19.11 -10.69
CA VAL A 647 19.92 -18.46 -9.70
C VAL A 647 20.35 -17.00 -9.49
N ILE A 648 21.64 -16.72 -9.38
CA ILE A 648 22.17 -15.36 -9.18
C ILE A 648 21.87 -14.47 -10.40
N GLU A 649 22.10 -14.96 -11.61
CA GLU A 649 21.83 -14.23 -12.85
C GLU A 649 20.35 -13.82 -12.93
N ARG A 650 19.44 -14.78 -12.68
CA ARG A 650 18.00 -14.54 -12.69
C ARG A 650 17.55 -13.64 -11.54
N ALA A 651 18.12 -13.81 -10.35
CA ALA A 651 17.84 -12.93 -9.21
C ALA A 651 18.20 -11.47 -9.55
N GLY A 652 19.33 -11.22 -10.23
CA GLY A 652 19.74 -9.88 -10.65
C GLY A 652 18.78 -9.20 -11.64
N GLN A 653 17.98 -9.96 -12.39
CA GLN A 653 16.95 -9.44 -13.30
C GLN A 653 15.60 -9.20 -12.62
N ARG A 654 15.35 -9.85 -11.48
CA ARG A 654 14.03 -9.91 -10.82
C ARG A 654 13.96 -9.09 -9.53
N LEU A 655 15.07 -8.99 -8.81
CA LEU A 655 15.15 -8.23 -7.58
C LEU A 655 15.42 -6.74 -7.90
N PRO A 656 14.84 -5.82 -7.13
CA PRO A 656 15.19 -4.41 -7.25
C PRO A 656 16.69 -4.25 -7.01
N GLN A 657 17.39 -3.57 -7.91
CA GLN A 657 18.79 -3.20 -7.68
C GLN A 657 18.81 -2.38 -6.39
N ALA A 658 19.52 -2.88 -5.36
CA ALA A 658 19.81 -2.07 -4.19
C ALA A 658 20.41 -0.77 -4.71
N ALA A 659 19.77 0.37 -4.43
CA ALA A 659 20.28 1.66 -4.82
C ALA A 659 21.71 1.73 -4.30
N ALA A 660 22.68 1.58 -5.22
CA ALA A 660 24.08 1.62 -4.88
C ALA A 660 24.27 2.91 -4.09
N HIS A 661 24.60 2.78 -2.80
CA HIS A 661 25.06 3.92 -2.05
C HIS A 661 26.23 4.47 -2.86
N SER A 662 26.03 5.62 -3.51
CA SER A 662 27.11 6.46 -3.99
C SER A 662 27.85 6.90 -2.73
N ARG A 663 28.75 6.03 -2.25
CA ARG A 663 29.93 6.49 -1.54
C ARG A 663 30.68 7.28 -2.60
N ASP A 664 30.56 8.59 -2.53
CA ASP A 664 31.50 9.50 -3.16
C ASP A 664 32.90 9.06 -2.70
N TRP A 665 33.56 8.29 -3.57
CA TRP A 665 34.98 8.05 -3.49
C TRP A 665 35.64 9.32 -4.02
N GLU A 666 35.99 10.22 -3.10
CA GLU A 666 36.89 11.32 -3.37
C GLU A 666 38.22 10.71 -3.87
N ALA A 667 38.51 10.89 -5.16
CA ALA A 667 39.84 10.67 -5.68
C ALA A 667 40.78 11.73 -5.07
N PRO A 668 41.97 11.35 -4.56
CA PRO A 668 42.91 12.32 -4.03
C PRO A 668 43.39 13.23 -5.17
N ARG A 669 43.23 14.54 -4.99
CA ARG A 669 43.79 15.55 -5.89
C ARG A 669 45.31 15.43 -5.86
N ALA A 670 45.90 15.27 -7.05
CA ALA A 670 47.29 15.63 -7.33
C ALA A 670 47.27 16.95 -8.12
#